data_AF-A0A559QVB3-F1
#
_entry.id   AF-A0A559QVB3-F1
#
_cell.length_a   1.000
_cell.length_b   1.000
_cell.length_c   1.000
_cell.angle_alpha   90.00
_cell.angle_beta   90.00
_cell.angle_gamma   90.00
#
_symmetry.space_group_name_H-M   'P 1'
#
loop_
_entity.id
_entity.type
_entity.pdbx_description
1 polymer ?
#
loop_
_entity_poly.entity_id
_entity_poly.type
_entity_poly.pdbx_seq_one_letter_code
_entity_poly.pdbx_strand_id
1 'polypeptide(L)'
;MTRQFINQINMQLTVAVHALRYRSFKFREASVTVQNPRNNAKKIAKSQRFCGATKRIAAVTCALLFFGSPLSYAQTNCSGVNEYPNWTARDWSGGAYNHANTGDQMVYQNTLYRANWYTSTVPGSDSSWSNLGSCSGGSSSSSSSSSSGGSQCDEYCQWYQDAPRPLCQNTDNGWSWENGQTCIGRNTCAAPENPGGVVSNCTGSSSSSSSSSSSSTGGSSSSSSSSSSSSSSSTGGSSSSSSSSSSSSNGGNVWSNASVWPNGNVPRAGDRVVIPQGTNITLDVSPPALAGLTIEGSLTFAEQDLTLTTEWILVRGLLQIGSESQPYTHKATITLTDNNPNETVDGLMGDRAISVMGGTLDLHGNRTNTWTKLAETANAGSSTIQVLNASEWQVGDVIVLASTDFEADQAEQKTITAINGNSITLNSALQYMHYGEVTYDVDERGEVGLLTRNILIQSSSDSENNYKGGHVAVGQGEMHISGVEFYRMGQHLTLGRYPVHWHVHGEGGTQYVENSAVHRSFNRCVTVHGTDDVRVENNVTYNTVGHCFFLEDGVETGNSFIHNLGILTKCHPTRACQPFNQDADDILLPSDNNASTYWITNPDNIFRDNVAAGAEEVGFWIALPEQPTGPSADTPEGQNTWPRRTRIREFTGNVAHSNYDGMMFDRGPNEDGTFAIAGNDHTAYADPTNTDSQVLTTYMSNFTAYKNRNNGVWARGGSHEFSNFRLADNAIGYTHADSGSLLLDSLFVGESDNVGNPNSSAEMNYGRSLPREADYPVRGFEFYDLTNRLRNVTFRNFTDNSTRNTGAISYLLYSDFPISTANSVENLTFENAKPVYFPEMRDAWAFENSGKDGYRGAIFEDVDGSIGGMPGAYVVINNPILTDQNACNIQPSWNAAVCQGDYGRLGFNFFGSNGGEPGRITISRTGVGGSVEVNGFPFAFGGFSGKETTVRLGTEVEINTQNSVSSLSISLREGTPGSSIIMRVFGFNSANTGSQQSSLQALRNSGSNAWYSANGSVYVKLFATSGFGAFVTVN
;
A
#
# COMPACT_ATOMS: atom_id res chain seq x y z
N MET A 1 -48.54 -6.69 40.03
CA MET A 1 -47.97 -5.91 41.15
C MET A 1 -46.51 -5.65 40.82
N THR A 2 -46.10 -4.38 40.90
CA THR A 2 -44.73 -3.89 41.20
C THR A 2 -43.55 -4.56 40.48
N ARG A 3 -42.86 -3.99 39.48
CA ARG A 3 -42.83 -2.66 38.83
C ARG A 3 -42.64 -1.44 39.75
N GLN A 4 -41.41 -0.91 39.76
CA GLN A 4 -41.04 0.43 40.26
C GLN A 4 -41.27 0.67 41.76
N PHE A 5 -40.82 1.85 42.21
CA PHE A 5 -40.66 2.28 43.61
C PHE A 5 -39.60 1.46 44.39
N ILE A 6 -38.57 2.06 45.01
CA ILE A 6 -38.36 3.48 45.32
C ILE A 6 -37.00 3.97 44.79
N ASN A 7 -37.03 5.03 43.98
CA ASN A 7 -35.93 5.96 43.77
C ASN A 7 -36.04 7.05 44.86
N GLN A 8 -34.93 7.67 45.31
CA GLN A 8 -34.79 8.37 46.62
C GLN A 8 -34.65 7.35 47.78
N ILE A 9 -33.87 7.54 48.86
CA ILE A 9 -33.14 8.68 49.43
C ILE A 9 -31.71 8.15 49.73
N ASN A 10 -30.62 8.80 49.31
CA ASN A 10 -30.09 10.02 49.92
C ASN A 10 -29.41 10.95 48.89
N MET A 11 -29.74 12.24 49.01
CA MET A 11 -29.13 13.39 48.34
C MET A 11 -28.89 14.46 49.41
N GLN A 12 -27.96 15.40 49.20
CA GLN A 12 -27.48 16.42 50.18
C GLN A 12 -26.56 15.83 51.28
N LEU A 13 -25.56 16.51 51.86
CA LEU A 13 -25.02 17.91 51.88
C LEU A 13 -23.46 17.81 51.86
N THR A 14 -22.56 18.77 51.59
CA THR A 14 -22.52 20.24 51.30
C THR A 14 -21.27 20.42 50.38
N VAL A 15 -21.26 21.08 49.21
CA VAL A 15 -21.32 22.53 48.90
C VAL A 15 -20.24 23.41 49.58
N ALA A 16 -19.39 24.08 48.77
CA ALA A 16 -18.53 25.29 48.99
C ALA A 16 -17.10 25.13 48.38
N VAL A 17 -16.41 26.13 47.82
CA VAL A 17 -16.80 27.51 47.41
C VAL A 17 -15.94 28.07 46.25
N HIS A 18 -16.59 28.84 45.39
CA HIS A 18 -16.18 29.91 44.47
C HIS A 18 -14.70 30.46 44.38
N ALA A 19 -14.21 30.54 43.13
CA ALA A 19 -13.72 31.73 42.38
C ALA A 19 -12.42 32.52 42.78
N LEU A 20 -11.97 33.39 41.84
CA LEU A 20 -10.84 34.36 41.88
C LEU A 20 -9.42 33.75 41.76
N ARG A 21 -8.41 34.28 41.06
CA ARG A 21 -8.15 35.49 40.21
C ARG A 21 -7.24 35.06 39.02
N TYR A 22 -7.13 35.69 37.84
CA TYR A 22 -6.98 37.10 37.42
C TYR A 22 -5.61 37.76 37.75
N ARG A 23 -4.62 37.68 36.84
CA ARG A 23 -4.02 38.84 36.12
C ARG A 23 -2.78 38.50 35.28
N SER A 24 -2.65 39.23 34.17
CA SER A 24 -1.56 39.22 33.18
C SER A 24 -0.44 40.21 33.51
N PHE A 25 0.70 40.08 32.82
CA PHE A 25 1.63 41.19 32.54
C PHE A 25 2.33 41.00 31.18
N LYS A 26 2.67 42.10 30.50
CA LYS A 26 3.42 42.14 29.22
C LYS A 26 4.90 42.46 29.49
N PHE A 27 5.79 42.09 28.57
CA PHE A 27 6.83 43.01 28.05
C PHE A 27 7.21 42.66 26.59
N ARG A 28 8.04 43.50 25.96
CA ARG A 28 8.38 43.53 24.52
C ARG A 28 9.84 43.14 24.26
N GLU A 29 10.10 42.75 23.00
CA GLU A 29 11.34 42.98 22.21
C GLU A 29 12.72 42.75 22.85
N ALA A 30 13.47 41.75 22.34
CA ALA A 30 14.75 41.98 21.66
C ALA A 30 15.27 40.70 20.96
N SER A 31 16.10 40.87 19.93
CA SER A 31 16.76 39.82 19.16
C SER A 31 17.95 39.16 19.88
N VAL A 32 18.19 37.87 19.61
CA VAL A 32 19.49 37.28 19.18
C VAL A 32 19.36 35.75 19.01
N THR A 33 20.12 35.19 18.07
CA THR A 33 20.27 33.75 17.77
C THR A 33 20.81 32.93 18.95
N VAL A 34 20.35 31.69 19.16
CA VAL A 34 21.15 30.47 19.53
C VAL A 34 20.28 29.28 20.00
N GLN A 35 20.64 28.08 19.53
CA GLN A 35 20.42 26.70 20.05
C GLN A 35 19.07 26.23 20.66
N ASN A 36 18.74 24.99 20.27
CA ASN A 36 17.86 24.01 20.94
C ASN A 36 18.08 23.94 22.47
N PRO A 37 16.99 24.02 23.27
CA PRO A 37 16.82 23.01 24.33
C PRO A 37 15.36 22.58 24.59
N ARG A 38 15.14 21.27 24.79
CA ARG A 38 14.22 20.79 25.84
C ARG A 38 14.48 19.34 26.25
N ASN A 39 14.47 19.09 27.56
CA ASN A 39 14.51 17.76 28.18
C ASN A 39 13.85 17.82 29.57
N ASN A 40 13.50 16.66 30.14
CA ASN A 40 12.86 16.38 31.44
C ASN A 40 11.36 16.71 31.59
N ALA A 41 10.53 15.65 31.76
CA ALA A 41 9.43 15.61 32.74
C ALA A 41 8.83 14.19 32.97
N LYS A 42 9.61 13.18 33.41
CA LYS A 42 9.06 11.93 34.00
C LYS A 42 9.92 11.36 35.14
N LYS A 43 9.31 11.05 36.29
CA LYS A 43 9.84 10.17 37.37
C LYS A 43 8.71 9.84 38.37
N ILE A 44 8.95 8.81 39.22
CA ILE A 44 8.03 8.23 40.25
C ILE A 44 6.93 7.33 39.61
N ALA A 45 6.76 6.05 39.96
CA ALA A 45 7.60 5.14 40.76
C ALA A 45 7.33 3.63 40.48
N LYS A 46 8.31 2.79 40.83
CA LYS A 46 8.20 1.34 41.14
C LYS A 46 7.89 1.20 42.66
N SER A 47 7.38 0.12 43.27
CA SER A 47 7.07 -1.29 42.90
C SER A 47 6.34 -1.97 44.06
N GLN A 48 5.68 -3.13 43.85
CA GLN A 48 5.78 -4.31 44.74
C GLN A 48 5.20 -5.60 44.09
N ARG A 49 5.43 -6.78 44.70
CA ARG A 49 5.02 -8.12 44.22
C ARG A 49 4.45 -8.99 45.38
N PHE A 50 3.75 -10.06 44.97
CA PHE A 50 3.59 -11.40 45.60
C PHE A 50 2.30 -11.81 46.37
N CYS A 51 1.86 -13.02 46.00
CA CYS A 51 1.09 -14.05 46.75
C CYS A 51 -0.41 -13.82 47.11
N GLY A 52 -1.21 -14.89 46.95
CA GLY A 52 -2.54 -15.04 47.60
C GLY A 52 -3.58 -15.82 46.75
N ALA A 53 -3.73 -17.12 46.98
CA ALA A 53 -4.56 -18.00 46.12
C ALA A 53 -5.99 -18.29 46.63
N THR A 54 -6.78 -18.96 45.76
CA THR A 54 -7.87 -19.94 46.03
C THR A 54 -9.34 -19.54 46.33
N LYS A 55 -10.20 -19.85 45.32
CA LYS A 55 -11.40 -20.73 45.35
C LYS A 55 -12.73 -20.35 46.05
N ARG A 56 -13.80 -20.40 45.21
CA ARG A 56 -15.14 -21.02 45.43
C ARG A 56 -16.12 -20.26 46.39
N ILE A 57 -17.44 -20.52 46.44
CA ILE A 57 -18.27 -21.65 45.92
C ILE A 57 -19.75 -21.23 45.63
N ALA A 58 -20.38 -21.86 44.61
CA ALA A 58 -21.82 -22.24 44.44
C ALA A 58 -23.01 -21.27 44.76
N ALA A 59 -24.30 -21.56 44.44
CA ALA A 59 -25.01 -22.16 43.28
C ALA A 59 -26.55 -22.20 43.57
N VAL A 60 -27.37 -22.74 42.64
CA VAL A 60 -28.73 -23.34 42.83
C VAL A 60 -29.95 -22.39 43.00
N THR A 61 -31.20 -22.63 42.54
CA THR A 61 -31.87 -23.40 41.43
C THR A 61 -33.41 -23.16 41.48
N CYS A 62 -34.14 -23.12 40.33
CA CYS A 62 -35.62 -23.29 40.18
C CYS A 62 -36.60 -22.21 40.74
N ALA A 63 -37.87 -22.07 40.32
CA ALA A 63 -38.62 -22.58 39.14
C ALA A 63 -40.02 -21.91 38.90
N LEU A 64 -40.43 -21.86 37.61
CA LEU A 64 -41.80 -22.07 37.03
C LEU A 64 -43.06 -21.21 37.37
N LEU A 65 -43.61 -20.59 36.31
CA LEU A 65 -45.06 -20.45 35.94
C LEU A 65 -45.97 -19.47 36.76
N PHE A 66 -47.07 -18.89 36.25
CA PHE A 66 -47.86 -19.05 34.99
C PHE A 66 -48.65 -17.74 34.61
N PHE A 67 -48.96 -17.57 33.30
CA PHE A 67 -50.06 -16.78 32.65
C PHE A 67 -50.29 -15.26 32.89
N GLY A 68 -50.62 -14.53 31.80
CA GLY A 68 -51.55 -13.37 31.82
C GLY A 68 -51.13 -12.10 31.03
N SER A 69 -51.50 -11.98 29.75
CA SER A 69 -51.35 -10.74 28.93
C SER A 69 -52.49 -9.73 29.23
N PRO A 70 -52.35 -8.41 28.91
CA PRO A 70 -52.19 -7.90 27.53
C PRO A 70 -51.01 -6.93 27.34
N LEU A 71 -50.77 -6.54 26.08
CA LEU A 71 -49.69 -5.63 25.68
C LEU A 71 -49.87 -4.20 26.24
N SER A 72 -48.75 -3.54 26.50
CA SER A 72 -48.63 -2.09 26.60
C SER A 72 -47.42 -1.64 25.77
N TYR A 73 -47.53 -0.49 25.11
CA TYR A 73 -46.42 0.06 24.31
C TYR A 73 -45.19 0.29 25.20
N ALA A 74 -44.03 -0.21 24.77
CA ALA A 74 -42.76 0.18 25.38
C ALA A 74 -42.49 1.66 25.05
N GLN A 75 -42.12 2.44 26.06
CA GLN A 75 -41.70 3.83 25.90
C GLN A 75 -40.18 3.89 25.98
N THR A 76 -39.56 4.59 25.05
CA THR A 76 -38.10 4.59 24.86
C THR A 76 -37.44 5.62 25.77
N ASN A 77 -36.39 5.22 26.48
CA ASN A 77 -35.65 6.10 27.39
C ASN A 77 -34.51 6.81 26.65
N CYS A 78 -34.64 8.12 26.46
CA CYS A 78 -33.65 8.95 25.74
C CYS A 78 -32.61 9.62 26.66
N SER A 79 -32.59 9.27 27.95
CA SER A 79 -31.68 9.88 28.94
C SER A 79 -30.21 9.51 28.66
N GLY A 80 -29.38 10.50 28.34
CA GLY A 80 -27.96 10.32 28.02
C GLY A 80 -27.67 10.14 26.52
N VAL A 81 -28.67 10.31 25.65
CA VAL A 81 -28.50 10.33 24.20
C VAL A 81 -28.33 11.78 23.72
N ASN A 82 -27.49 11.99 22.72
CA ASN A 82 -27.26 13.32 22.12
C ASN A 82 -28.52 13.86 21.43
N GLU A 83 -28.78 15.17 21.56
CA GLU A 83 -29.90 15.85 20.88
C GLU A 83 -29.38 16.74 19.73
N TYR A 84 -29.92 16.56 18.53
CA TYR A 84 -29.50 17.28 17.31
C TYR A 84 -29.62 18.81 17.50
N PRO A 85 -28.61 19.62 17.11
CA PRO A 85 -27.47 19.28 16.24
C PRO A 85 -26.18 18.89 16.99
N ASN A 86 -26.24 18.41 18.23
CA ASN A 86 -25.06 17.94 18.96
C ASN A 86 -24.66 16.53 18.46
N TRP A 87 -24.00 16.47 17.32
CA TRP A 87 -23.54 15.23 16.67
C TRP A 87 -22.77 14.27 17.59
N THR A 88 -22.87 12.97 17.32
CA THR A 88 -22.25 11.90 18.13
C THR A 88 -20.80 11.60 17.74
N ALA A 89 -20.44 11.84 16.48
CA ALA A 89 -19.12 11.56 15.93
C ALA A 89 -18.55 12.74 15.12
N ARG A 90 -17.28 12.58 14.72
CA ARG A 90 -16.40 13.58 14.08
C ARG A 90 -15.41 12.86 13.17
N ASP A 91 -15.01 13.49 12.06
CA ASP A 91 -14.24 12.80 11.01
C ASP A 91 -12.79 12.44 11.39
N TRP A 92 -12.24 13.04 12.46
CA TRP A 92 -10.87 12.77 12.95
C TRP A 92 -10.67 13.23 14.41
N SER A 93 -9.58 12.77 15.04
CA SER A 93 -9.27 13.03 16.44
C SER A 93 -8.81 14.47 16.73
N GLY A 94 -9.77 15.39 16.74
CA GLY A 94 -9.58 16.83 16.94
C GLY A 94 -10.57 17.69 16.16
N GLY A 95 -11.26 17.10 15.18
CA GLY A 95 -12.33 17.76 14.42
C GLY A 95 -13.56 18.11 15.27
N ALA A 96 -14.43 18.94 14.69
CA ALA A 96 -15.72 19.25 15.26
C ALA A 96 -16.69 18.07 15.11
N TYR A 97 -17.60 17.88 16.06
CA TYR A 97 -18.67 16.90 15.93
C TYR A 97 -19.66 17.33 14.85
N ASN A 98 -19.82 16.53 13.81
CA ASN A 98 -20.50 16.90 12.55
C ASN A 98 -21.34 15.78 11.91
N HIS A 99 -21.28 14.54 12.41
CA HIS A 99 -22.05 13.40 11.89
C HIS A 99 -22.45 12.39 12.99
N ALA A 100 -23.20 11.36 12.60
CA ALA A 100 -23.49 10.17 13.40
C ALA A 100 -23.09 8.90 12.62
N ASN A 101 -22.50 7.93 13.33
CA ASN A 101 -22.00 6.68 12.76
C ASN A 101 -23.03 5.55 12.86
N THR A 102 -22.80 4.46 12.11
CA THR A 102 -23.66 3.27 12.08
C THR A 102 -24.02 2.78 13.49
N GLY A 103 -25.30 2.82 13.85
CA GLY A 103 -25.79 2.40 15.16
C GLY A 103 -25.86 3.48 16.24
N ASP A 104 -25.28 4.67 16.01
CA ASP A 104 -25.42 5.82 16.91
C ASP A 104 -26.89 6.20 17.10
N GLN A 105 -27.22 6.73 18.28
CA GLN A 105 -28.56 7.21 18.59
C GLN A 105 -28.54 8.72 18.79
N MET A 106 -29.56 9.39 18.24
CA MET A 106 -29.79 10.82 18.41
C MET A 106 -31.26 11.12 18.64
N VAL A 107 -31.52 12.12 19.47
CA VAL A 107 -32.85 12.70 19.68
C VAL A 107 -33.04 13.85 18.70
N TYR A 108 -34.17 13.87 18.00
CA TYR A 108 -34.64 15.03 17.26
C TYR A 108 -36.16 15.17 17.42
N GLN A 109 -36.65 16.39 17.65
CA GLN A 109 -38.07 16.69 17.88
C GLN A 109 -38.74 15.74 18.90
N ASN A 110 -38.05 15.46 20.04
CA ASN A 110 -38.52 14.54 21.09
C ASN A 110 -38.81 13.11 20.56
N THR A 111 -38.13 12.67 19.50
CA THR A 111 -38.14 11.30 18.99
C THR A 111 -36.72 10.75 18.91
N LEU A 112 -36.54 9.49 19.33
CA LEU A 112 -35.26 8.81 19.25
C LEU A 112 -35.11 8.19 17.87
N TYR A 113 -33.97 8.45 17.23
CA TYR A 113 -33.57 7.81 15.99
C TYR A 113 -32.25 7.08 16.18
N ARG A 114 -32.01 6.06 15.36
CA ARG A 114 -30.72 5.39 15.23
C ARG A 114 -30.21 5.53 13.80
N ALA A 115 -28.95 5.95 13.64
CA ALA A 115 -28.28 5.95 12.36
C ALA A 115 -28.19 4.51 11.82
N ASN A 116 -28.58 4.32 10.56
CA ASN A 116 -28.52 3.03 9.85
C ASN A 116 -27.16 2.82 9.16
N TRP A 117 -26.49 3.92 8.81
CA TRP A 117 -25.14 4.05 8.29
C TRP A 117 -24.64 5.47 8.64
N TYR A 118 -23.43 5.85 8.23
CA TYR A 118 -22.90 7.22 8.39
C TYR A 118 -23.89 8.28 7.90
N THR A 119 -24.13 9.33 8.68
CA THR A 119 -25.04 10.41 8.29
C THR A 119 -24.78 11.74 8.98
N SER A 120 -24.82 12.82 8.21
CA SER A 120 -24.89 14.21 8.67
C SER A 120 -26.26 14.86 8.41
N THR A 121 -27.28 14.05 8.08
CA THR A 121 -28.64 14.51 7.79
C THR A 121 -29.51 14.56 9.06
N VAL A 122 -30.53 15.42 9.06
CA VAL A 122 -31.37 15.66 10.24
C VAL A 122 -32.05 14.35 10.69
N PRO A 123 -32.00 13.95 11.97
CA PRO A 123 -32.49 12.64 12.37
C PRO A 123 -33.96 12.39 12.01
N GLY A 124 -34.18 11.42 11.11
CA GLY A 124 -35.49 11.10 10.54
C GLY A 124 -35.89 11.86 9.27
N SER A 125 -35.00 12.60 8.61
CA SER A 125 -35.30 13.28 7.33
C SER A 125 -35.32 12.35 6.11
N ASP A 126 -34.65 11.20 6.19
CA ASP A 126 -34.43 10.27 5.09
C ASP A 126 -34.24 8.82 5.63
N SER A 127 -33.80 7.90 4.77
CA SER A 127 -33.60 6.48 5.08
C SER A 127 -32.37 6.17 5.95
N SER A 128 -31.45 7.10 6.19
CA SER A 128 -30.29 6.85 7.07
C SER A 128 -30.67 6.77 8.55
N TRP A 129 -31.94 6.94 8.90
CA TRP A 129 -32.43 6.98 10.29
C TRP A 129 -33.59 6.03 10.56
N SER A 130 -33.36 5.02 11.41
CA SER A 130 -34.43 4.20 11.99
C SER A 130 -35.10 4.92 13.17
N ASN A 131 -36.42 5.11 13.11
CA ASN A 131 -37.20 5.65 14.24
C ASN A 131 -37.35 4.59 15.35
N LEU A 132 -36.91 4.93 16.58
CA LEU A 132 -36.96 4.08 17.77
C LEU A 132 -38.03 4.51 18.80
N GLY A 133 -38.91 5.44 18.43
CA GLY A 133 -40.04 5.90 19.25
C GLY A 133 -39.81 7.21 20.02
N SER A 134 -40.89 7.78 20.53
CA SER A 134 -40.89 9.12 21.14
C SER A 134 -40.37 9.14 22.59
N CYS A 135 -39.57 10.17 22.88
CA CYS A 135 -39.08 10.53 24.21
C CYS A 135 -40.19 11.20 25.05
N SER A 136 -39.97 11.37 26.37
CA SER A 136 -41.03 11.76 27.32
C SER A 136 -40.94 13.19 27.88
N GLY A 137 -40.93 14.20 27.01
CA GLY A 137 -41.73 15.43 27.23
C GLY A 137 -41.07 16.67 27.87
N GLY A 138 -41.29 17.82 27.22
CA GLY A 138 -41.06 19.18 27.71
C GLY A 138 -41.76 20.19 26.79
N SER A 139 -42.37 21.26 27.33
CA SER A 139 -43.38 22.04 26.57
C SER A 139 -43.03 23.50 26.31
N SER A 140 -43.09 23.89 25.03
CA SER A 140 -43.59 25.16 24.47
C SER A 140 -43.07 26.52 24.98
N SER A 141 -42.63 27.37 24.04
CA SER A 141 -43.24 28.70 23.82
C SER A 141 -42.84 29.27 22.45
N SER A 142 -43.60 30.26 21.95
CA SER A 142 -43.40 30.88 20.63
C SER A 142 -43.62 32.40 20.70
N SER A 143 -42.95 33.16 19.83
CA SER A 143 -43.22 34.59 19.60
C SER A 143 -42.69 35.06 18.24
N SER A 144 -43.27 36.14 17.73
CA SER A 144 -42.92 36.77 16.45
C SER A 144 -43.24 38.26 16.47
N SER A 145 -42.46 39.08 15.75
CA SER A 145 -42.72 40.51 15.51
C SER A 145 -41.81 41.03 14.38
N SER A 146 -42.04 42.27 13.91
CA SER A 146 -41.70 42.67 12.53
C SER A 146 -41.10 44.07 12.36
N SER A 147 -40.11 44.17 11.45
CA SER A 147 -39.86 45.26 10.49
C SER A 147 -39.84 46.73 10.93
N SER A 148 -38.70 47.39 10.70
CA SER A 148 -38.63 48.76 10.13
C SER A 148 -37.27 48.95 9.44
N GLY A 149 -37.14 49.88 8.48
CA GLY A 149 -35.97 49.95 7.61
C GLY A 149 -35.42 51.36 7.38
N GLY A 150 -34.18 51.42 6.91
CA GLY A 150 -33.47 52.60 6.42
C GLY A 150 -32.46 52.19 5.35
N SER A 151 -31.99 53.12 4.52
CA SER A 151 -31.06 52.83 3.43
C SER A 151 -29.67 52.47 3.97
N GLN A 152 -29.30 51.20 3.89
CA GLN A 152 -27.97 50.70 4.24
C GLN A 152 -27.07 50.61 3.00
N CYS A 153 -25.77 50.78 3.21
CA CYS A 153 -24.78 50.14 2.34
C CYS A 153 -24.58 48.71 2.86
N ASP A 154 -24.54 47.74 1.97
CA ASP A 154 -24.31 46.35 2.35
C ASP A 154 -22.80 46.09 2.44
N GLU A 155 -22.37 45.59 3.59
CA GLU A 155 -20.97 45.23 3.87
C GLU A 155 -20.78 43.72 3.69
N TYR A 156 -19.83 43.38 2.83
CA TYR A 156 -19.45 42.02 2.47
C TYR A 156 -18.02 41.76 2.93
N CYS A 157 -17.69 40.49 3.08
CA CYS A 157 -16.31 40.04 3.18
C CYS A 157 -15.76 39.68 1.81
N GLN A 158 -14.64 40.31 1.43
CA GLN A 158 -13.75 39.78 0.41
C GLN A 158 -12.81 38.78 1.10
N TRP A 159 -13.01 37.48 0.87
CA TRP A 159 -12.17 36.43 1.44
C TRP A 159 -11.12 36.00 0.42
N TYR A 160 -9.88 36.43 0.60
CA TYR A 160 -8.80 36.25 -0.39
C TYR A 160 -9.26 36.66 -1.82
N GLN A 161 -9.33 35.71 -2.76
CA GLN A 161 -9.72 35.93 -4.15
C GLN A 161 -11.11 35.35 -4.51
N ASP A 162 -11.89 34.90 -3.52
CA ASP A 162 -13.28 34.45 -3.71
C ASP A 162 -14.20 35.59 -4.19
N ALA A 163 -15.41 35.25 -4.65
CA ALA A 163 -16.49 36.23 -4.76
C ALA A 163 -16.88 36.80 -3.38
N PRO A 164 -17.23 38.10 -3.25
CA PRO A 164 -17.63 38.70 -1.97
C PRO A 164 -18.79 37.97 -1.30
N ARG A 165 -18.62 37.58 -0.03
CA ARG A 165 -19.63 36.84 0.76
C ARG A 165 -20.26 37.75 1.83
N PRO A 166 -21.51 37.57 2.25
CA PRO A 166 -22.14 38.37 3.29
C PRO A 166 -21.34 38.38 4.60
N LEU A 167 -21.36 39.50 5.33
CA LEU A 167 -21.00 39.49 6.74
C LEU A 167 -22.13 38.91 7.60
N CYS A 168 -21.76 38.12 8.60
CA CYS A 168 -22.70 37.62 9.60
C CYS A 168 -23.21 38.78 10.48
N GLN A 169 -24.46 38.67 10.94
CA GLN A 169 -25.12 39.68 11.77
C GLN A 169 -25.08 39.34 13.26
N ASN A 170 -24.98 38.05 13.60
CA ASN A 170 -25.00 37.54 14.97
C ASN A 170 -23.68 36.84 15.36
N THR A 171 -22.88 36.42 14.37
CA THR A 171 -21.60 35.72 14.55
C THR A 171 -20.41 36.65 14.23
N ASP A 172 -19.68 37.15 15.24
CA ASP A 172 -18.55 38.07 15.00
C ASP A 172 -17.24 37.39 14.54
N ASN A 173 -17.06 36.09 14.80
CA ASN A 173 -15.82 35.35 14.52
C ASN A 173 -16.16 33.95 13.98
N GLY A 174 -15.39 33.45 13.02
CA GLY A 174 -15.65 32.20 12.31
C GLY A 174 -16.54 32.38 11.08
N TRP A 175 -17.03 31.27 10.56
CA TRP A 175 -18.02 31.20 9.48
C TRP A 175 -19.36 30.75 10.05
N SER A 176 -20.48 31.19 9.45
CA SER A 176 -21.82 30.82 9.90
C SER A 176 -22.81 30.77 8.73
N TRP A 177 -24.04 30.35 9.00
CA TRP A 177 -25.15 30.36 8.04
C TRP A 177 -26.31 31.17 8.62
N GLU A 178 -26.42 32.42 8.17
CA GLU A 178 -27.41 33.39 8.66
C GLU A 178 -28.26 33.92 7.49
N ASN A 179 -29.55 34.18 7.75
CA ASN A 179 -30.50 34.70 6.75
C ASN A 179 -30.58 33.89 5.43
N GLY A 180 -30.29 32.59 5.47
CA GLY A 180 -30.42 31.69 4.31
C GLY A 180 -29.19 31.59 3.40
N GLN A 181 -28.01 32.04 3.85
CA GLN A 181 -26.77 32.00 3.08
C GLN A 181 -25.53 31.90 3.98
N THR A 182 -24.42 31.39 3.45
CA THR A 182 -23.12 31.39 4.12
C THR A 182 -22.65 32.82 4.36
N CYS A 183 -22.21 33.12 5.59
CA CYS A 183 -21.65 34.41 5.96
C CYS A 183 -20.31 34.25 6.69
N ILE A 184 -19.51 35.32 6.72
CA ILE A 184 -18.23 35.39 7.45
C ILE A 184 -18.37 36.36 8.63
N GLY A 185 -17.89 35.96 9.80
CA GLY A 185 -17.88 36.84 10.97
C GLY A 185 -16.92 38.02 10.80
N ARG A 186 -17.37 39.22 11.20
CA ARG A 186 -16.70 40.49 10.89
C ARG A 186 -15.24 40.55 11.32
N ASN A 187 -14.90 40.04 12.50
CA ASN A 187 -13.53 40.04 13.00
C ASN A 187 -12.64 39.05 12.24
N THR A 188 -13.18 37.90 11.85
CA THR A 188 -12.48 36.93 11.00
C THR A 188 -12.26 37.52 9.61
N CYS A 189 -13.26 38.18 9.04
CA CYS A 189 -13.11 38.87 7.77
C CYS A 189 -12.04 39.98 7.81
N ALA A 190 -12.01 40.77 8.89
CA ALA A 190 -11.04 41.84 9.10
C ALA A 190 -9.72 41.38 9.75
N ALA A 191 -9.47 40.06 9.81
CA ALA A 191 -8.26 39.53 10.42
C ALA A 191 -7.01 39.83 9.56
N PRO A 192 -5.82 40.05 10.15
CA PRO A 192 -4.61 40.41 9.40
C PRO A 192 -4.16 39.35 8.38
N GLU A 193 -4.60 38.10 8.54
CA GLU A 193 -4.34 37.00 7.60
C GLU A 193 -5.30 36.92 6.40
N ASN A 194 -6.42 37.68 6.37
CA ASN A 194 -7.24 37.82 5.16
C ASN A 194 -6.87 39.11 4.39
N PRO A 195 -6.25 39.02 3.19
CA PRO A 195 -5.84 40.22 2.45
C PRO A 195 -7.01 40.98 1.80
N GLY A 196 -8.21 40.41 1.71
CA GLY A 196 -9.36 41.04 1.07
C GLY A 196 -10.16 41.99 1.97
N GLY A 197 -10.33 41.63 3.25
CA GLY A 197 -11.00 42.46 4.26
C GLY A 197 -12.51 42.68 4.05
N VAL A 198 -13.05 43.62 4.82
CA VAL A 198 -14.46 44.07 4.72
C VAL A 198 -14.57 45.14 3.63
N VAL A 199 -15.50 44.95 2.70
CA VAL A 199 -15.80 45.85 1.57
C VAL A 199 -17.27 46.24 1.57
N SER A 200 -17.60 47.45 1.12
CA SER A 200 -18.98 47.97 1.12
C SER A 200 -19.48 48.31 -0.28
N ASN A 201 -20.76 48.03 -0.54
CA ASN A 201 -21.44 48.37 -1.79
C ASN A 201 -22.72 49.17 -1.51
N CYS A 202 -22.99 50.20 -2.32
CA CYS A 202 -24.08 51.15 -2.13
C CYS A 202 -24.69 51.55 -3.49
N THR A 203 -25.63 50.75 -4.03
CA THR A 203 -26.27 51.00 -5.34
C THR A 203 -27.78 50.74 -5.30
N GLY A 204 -28.57 51.56 -6.01
CA GLY A 204 -30.03 51.45 -6.00
C GLY A 204 -30.70 51.56 -7.38
N SER A 205 -31.93 51.02 -7.42
CA SER A 205 -33.01 51.26 -8.41
C SER A 205 -33.05 50.49 -9.74
N SER A 206 -34.08 49.61 -9.84
CA SER A 206 -34.89 49.26 -11.04
C SER A 206 -34.25 48.47 -12.22
N SER A 207 -34.96 47.64 -13.00
CA SER A 207 -36.39 47.20 -12.96
C SER A 207 -36.63 45.90 -13.77
N SER A 208 -37.84 45.34 -13.65
CA SER A 208 -38.33 44.06 -14.19
C SER A 208 -38.85 44.06 -15.64
N SER A 209 -39.05 42.88 -16.24
CA SER A 209 -40.29 42.45 -16.96
C SER A 209 -40.16 41.03 -17.57
N SER A 210 -41.16 40.53 -18.31
CA SER A 210 -41.36 39.08 -18.54
C SER A 210 -42.10 38.69 -19.84
N SER A 211 -42.00 37.39 -20.17
CA SER A 211 -43.04 36.53 -20.77
C SER A 211 -43.25 36.40 -22.30
N SER A 212 -43.80 35.23 -22.66
CA SER A 212 -44.64 34.89 -23.83
C SER A 212 -43.98 34.40 -25.14
N SER A 213 -44.82 33.79 -25.98
CA SER A 213 -44.47 32.81 -27.02
C SER A 213 -45.33 32.96 -28.29
N SER A 214 -44.93 32.32 -29.40
CA SER A 214 -45.80 32.04 -30.57
C SER A 214 -45.17 30.97 -31.49
N SER A 215 -45.90 30.54 -32.53
CA SER A 215 -45.66 29.27 -33.26
C SER A 215 -46.03 29.37 -34.76
N SER A 216 -46.14 28.21 -35.46
CA SER A 216 -46.69 28.02 -36.83
C SER A 216 -45.72 28.30 -38.00
N THR A 217 -45.83 27.74 -39.22
CA THR A 217 -46.55 26.53 -39.76
C THR A 217 -46.02 26.18 -41.16
N GLY A 218 -46.27 24.94 -41.65
CA GLY A 218 -46.25 24.59 -43.09
C GLY A 218 -45.34 23.40 -43.43
N GLY A 219 -45.70 22.48 -44.35
CA GLY A 219 -46.93 22.36 -45.15
C GLY A 219 -47.08 20.95 -45.76
N SER A 220 -48.19 20.68 -46.44
CA SER A 220 -48.66 19.31 -46.74
C SER A 220 -48.76 18.96 -48.23
N SER A 221 -48.41 17.72 -48.61
CA SER A 221 -49.08 16.89 -49.65
C SER A 221 -48.45 15.48 -49.72
N SER A 222 -49.08 14.30 -49.94
CA SER A 222 -50.45 13.80 -50.17
C SER A 222 -50.72 13.16 -51.57
N SER A 223 -50.58 11.83 -51.67
CA SER A 223 -51.21 10.86 -52.64
C SER A 223 -50.46 9.50 -52.55
N SER A 224 -51.03 8.33 -52.23
CA SER A 224 -52.01 7.47 -52.96
C SER A 224 -51.47 6.88 -54.29
N SER A 225 -51.73 5.65 -54.76
CA SER A 225 -52.46 4.43 -54.29
C SER A 225 -52.42 3.36 -55.43
N SER A 226 -52.57 2.04 -55.29
CA SER A 226 -52.59 1.05 -54.19
C SER A 226 -52.75 -0.39 -54.76
N SER A 227 -52.60 -1.47 -53.97
CA SER A 227 -53.00 -2.89 -54.26
C SER A 227 -52.24 -3.60 -55.41
N SER A 228 -52.23 -4.93 -55.61
CA SER A 228 -53.07 -6.02 -55.06
C SER A 228 -52.34 -7.38 -54.93
N SER A 229 -52.90 -8.24 -54.07
CA SER A 229 -52.70 -9.68 -53.88
C SER A 229 -52.60 -10.59 -55.14
N SER A 230 -51.92 -11.74 -55.00
CA SER A 230 -52.45 -13.05 -55.44
C SER A 230 -51.82 -14.21 -54.62
N SER A 231 -52.43 -15.40 -54.65
CA SER A 231 -52.17 -16.50 -53.70
C SER A 231 -52.29 -17.89 -54.33
N SER A 232 -51.54 -18.86 -53.78
CA SER A 232 -51.78 -20.30 -53.98
C SER A 232 -51.18 -21.10 -52.80
N SER A 233 -51.69 -22.32 -52.56
CA SER A 233 -51.61 -22.99 -51.24
C SER A 233 -51.35 -24.51 -51.33
N SER A 234 -51.49 -25.21 -50.19
CA SER A 234 -51.58 -26.68 -50.00
C SER A 234 -50.24 -27.44 -49.84
N THR A 235 -50.11 -28.50 -49.01
CA THR A 235 -50.95 -29.00 -47.88
C THR A 235 -50.17 -30.01 -47.01
N GLY A 236 -50.53 -30.14 -45.72
CA GLY A 236 -50.31 -31.35 -44.90
C GLY A 236 -49.37 -31.16 -43.67
N GLY A 237 -49.68 -31.62 -42.45
CA GLY A 237 -50.98 -32.06 -41.91
C GLY A 237 -50.95 -33.27 -40.96
N SER A 238 -50.70 -33.05 -39.66
CA SER A 238 -51.10 -33.83 -38.46
C SER A 238 -50.55 -33.09 -37.22
N SER A 239 -51.31 -32.54 -36.25
CA SER A 239 -52.23 -33.13 -35.23
C SER A 239 -51.53 -34.06 -34.23
N SER A 240 -51.63 -33.92 -32.90
CA SER A 240 -52.16 -32.87 -31.98
C SER A 240 -51.62 -33.18 -30.56
N SER A 241 -51.93 -32.55 -29.41
CA SER A 241 -52.87 -31.49 -28.97
C SER A 241 -52.37 -30.99 -27.59
N SER A 242 -51.97 -29.73 -27.39
CA SER A 242 -52.79 -28.53 -27.07
C SER A 242 -53.26 -28.38 -25.60
N SER A 243 -52.69 -27.41 -24.90
CA SER A 243 -53.37 -26.60 -23.87
C SER A 243 -52.85 -25.15 -23.97
N SER A 244 -53.69 -24.17 -23.66
CA SER A 244 -53.50 -22.79 -24.13
C SER A 244 -53.46 -21.75 -23.00
N SER A 245 -52.47 -20.86 -23.06
CA SER A 245 -52.57 -19.50 -22.49
C SER A 245 -52.36 -18.48 -23.61
N SER A 246 -52.97 -17.30 -23.48
CA SER A 246 -53.04 -16.29 -24.55
C SER A 246 -51.72 -15.55 -24.74
N SER A 247 -51.19 -15.57 -25.97
CA SER A 247 -50.09 -14.71 -26.40
C SER A 247 -50.57 -13.25 -26.54
N SER A 248 -50.62 -12.52 -25.43
CA SER A 248 -50.58 -11.06 -25.47
C SER A 248 -49.25 -10.62 -26.07
N SER A 249 -49.27 -9.70 -27.04
CA SER A 249 -48.08 -9.21 -27.71
C SER A 249 -47.30 -8.27 -26.80
N ASN A 250 -46.48 -8.83 -25.91
CA ASN A 250 -45.39 -8.10 -25.26
C ASN A 250 -44.33 -7.78 -26.33
N GLY A 251 -44.51 -6.69 -27.06
CA GLY A 251 -43.37 -5.93 -27.53
C GLY A 251 -42.59 -5.50 -26.29
N GLY A 252 -41.29 -5.81 -26.24
CA GLY A 252 -40.47 -5.55 -25.06
C GLY A 252 -40.43 -4.07 -24.70
N ASN A 253 -40.13 -3.79 -23.43
CA ASN A 253 -39.79 -2.44 -22.98
C ASN A 253 -38.43 -2.05 -23.55
N VAL A 254 -38.40 -1.65 -24.81
CA VAL A 254 -37.18 -1.25 -25.52
C VAL A 254 -37.00 0.27 -25.48
N TRP A 255 -35.76 0.76 -25.42
CA TRP A 255 -35.43 2.18 -25.27
C TRP A 255 -36.03 3.04 -26.39
N SER A 256 -36.03 2.56 -27.63
CA SER A 256 -36.60 3.24 -28.80
C SER A 256 -38.11 3.43 -28.74
N ASN A 257 -38.83 2.68 -27.88
CA ASN A 257 -40.27 2.78 -27.78
C ASN A 257 -40.68 3.93 -26.87
N ALA A 258 -41.14 5.03 -27.49
CA ALA A 258 -41.67 6.21 -26.82
C ALA A 258 -42.78 5.93 -25.79
N SER A 259 -43.52 4.81 -25.90
CA SER A 259 -44.59 4.47 -24.93
C SER A 259 -44.09 3.91 -23.59
N VAL A 260 -42.79 3.61 -23.46
CA VAL A 260 -42.17 3.10 -22.23
C VAL A 260 -41.78 4.24 -21.28
N TRP A 261 -41.58 5.44 -21.84
CA TRP A 261 -41.10 6.60 -21.10
C TRP A 261 -42.24 7.44 -20.48
N PRO A 262 -42.13 7.92 -19.22
CA PRO A 262 -43.24 8.59 -18.52
C PRO A 262 -43.83 9.84 -19.20
N ASN A 263 -43.07 10.48 -20.08
CA ASN A 263 -43.46 11.66 -20.85
C ASN A 263 -43.90 11.34 -22.30
N GLY A 264 -44.02 10.06 -22.66
CA GLY A 264 -44.36 9.61 -24.01
C GLY A 264 -43.30 9.93 -25.08
N ASN A 265 -42.04 10.16 -24.69
CA ASN A 265 -40.95 10.56 -25.57
C ASN A 265 -39.68 9.77 -25.23
N VAL A 266 -38.96 9.27 -26.25
CA VAL A 266 -37.60 8.72 -26.07
C VAL A 266 -36.66 9.84 -25.58
N PRO A 267 -35.73 9.56 -24.64
CA PRO A 267 -34.72 10.50 -24.16
C PRO A 267 -33.90 11.17 -25.26
N ARG A 268 -33.51 12.41 -25.00
CA ARG A 268 -32.87 13.34 -25.94
C ARG A 268 -31.51 13.80 -25.41
N ALA A 269 -30.77 14.52 -26.26
CA ALA A 269 -29.46 15.07 -25.88
C ALA A 269 -29.60 16.01 -24.67
N GLY A 270 -28.81 15.76 -23.63
CA GLY A 270 -28.84 16.51 -22.37
C GLY A 270 -29.97 16.16 -21.40
N ASP A 271 -30.81 15.16 -21.69
CA ASP A 271 -31.79 14.66 -20.71
C ASP A 271 -31.08 13.91 -19.57
N ARG A 272 -31.61 14.03 -18.36
CA ARG A 272 -31.30 13.13 -17.23
C ARG A 272 -32.36 12.04 -17.19
N VAL A 273 -31.93 10.79 -17.37
CA VAL A 273 -32.84 9.66 -17.53
C VAL A 273 -32.97 8.90 -16.21
N VAL A 274 -34.20 8.54 -15.83
CA VAL A 274 -34.47 7.66 -14.70
C VAL A 274 -35.24 6.44 -15.20
N ILE A 275 -34.68 5.25 -14.97
CA ILE A 275 -35.37 3.97 -15.17
C ILE A 275 -35.91 3.55 -13.80
N PRO A 276 -37.23 3.66 -13.53
CA PRO A 276 -37.78 3.47 -12.20
C PRO A 276 -37.87 1.99 -11.79
N GLN A 277 -37.91 1.74 -10.48
CA GLN A 277 -37.96 0.40 -9.91
C GLN A 277 -39.07 -0.46 -10.51
N GLY A 278 -38.76 -1.73 -10.81
CA GLY A 278 -39.68 -2.67 -11.46
C GLY A 278 -39.88 -2.43 -12.97
N THR A 279 -39.19 -1.45 -13.57
CA THR A 279 -39.14 -1.26 -15.03
C THR A 279 -37.85 -1.81 -15.58
N ASN A 280 -37.95 -2.87 -16.39
CA ASN A 280 -36.83 -3.41 -17.14
C ASN A 280 -36.80 -2.73 -18.52
N ILE A 281 -35.63 -2.25 -18.96
CA ILE A 281 -35.42 -1.62 -20.27
C ILE A 281 -34.35 -2.39 -21.04
N THR A 282 -34.60 -2.66 -22.32
CA THR A 282 -33.57 -3.13 -23.26
C THR A 282 -33.06 -1.94 -24.08
N LEU A 283 -31.74 -1.69 -24.06
CA LEU A 283 -31.11 -0.69 -24.93
C LEU A 283 -31.03 -1.26 -26.35
N ASP A 284 -31.93 -0.83 -27.23
CA ASP A 284 -32.06 -1.31 -28.61
C ASP A 284 -31.63 -0.28 -29.67
N VAL A 285 -31.18 0.90 -29.23
CA VAL A 285 -30.59 1.97 -30.05
C VAL A 285 -29.53 2.70 -29.23
N SER A 286 -28.46 3.19 -29.88
CA SER A 286 -27.56 4.15 -29.25
C SER A 286 -28.29 5.47 -28.99
N PRO A 287 -28.44 5.92 -27.73
CA PRO A 287 -29.09 7.19 -27.43
C PRO A 287 -28.20 8.38 -27.79
N PRO A 288 -28.77 9.58 -27.97
CA PRO A 288 -27.99 10.81 -27.94
C PRO A 288 -27.33 11.00 -26.56
N ALA A 289 -26.25 11.79 -26.49
CA ALA A 289 -25.50 12.00 -25.25
C ALA A 289 -26.38 12.58 -24.11
N LEU A 290 -26.44 11.86 -22.99
CA LEU A 290 -27.26 12.18 -21.82
C LEU A 290 -26.50 13.03 -20.80
N ALA A 291 -27.23 13.75 -19.93
CA ALA A 291 -26.65 14.49 -18.81
C ALA A 291 -26.66 13.69 -17.48
N GLY A 292 -26.86 12.38 -17.56
CA GLY A 292 -26.96 11.48 -16.40
C GLY A 292 -28.01 10.37 -16.57
N LEU A 293 -27.79 9.23 -15.92
CA LEU A 293 -28.64 8.05 -15.98
C LEU A 293 -28.77 7.38 -14.61
N THR A 294 -29.96 7.41 -14.00
CA THR A 294 -30.29 6.67 -12.77
C THR A 294 -31.05 5.39 -13.11
N ILE A 295 -30.59 4.25 -12.62
CA ILE A 295 -31.17 2.94 -12.88
C ILE A 295 -31.65 2.34 -11.54
N GLU A 296 -32.93 2.54 -11.22
CA GLU A 296 -33.62 1.92 -10.08
C GLU A 296 -34.31 0.59 -10.50
N GLY A 297 -34.57 0.41 -11.80
CA GLY A 297 -35.10 -0.79 -12.44
C GLY A 297 -34.00 -1.66 -13.04
N SER A 298 -34.07 -1.98 -14.35
CA SER A 298 -32.91 -2.55 -15.05
C SER A 298 -32.68 -1.96 -16.44
N LEU A 299 -31.42 -1.96 -16.87
CA LEU A 299 -31.01 -1.66 -18.23
C LEU A 299 -30.10 -2.77 -18.75
N THR A 300 -30.57 -3.53 -19.75
CA THR A 300 -29.81 -4.58 -20.42
C THR A 300 -29.50 -4.15 -21.86
N PHE A 301 -28.25 -4.26 -22.31
CA PHE A 301 -27.90 -3.99 -23.71
C PHE A 301 -28.41 -5.10 -24.65
N ALA A 302 -28.95 -4.75 -25.82
CA ALA A 302 -29.27 -5.73 -26.85
C ALA A 302 -27.99 -6.27 -27.54
N GLU A 303 -28.01 -7.51 -28.01
CA GLU A 303 -26.96 -8.11 -28.84
C GLU A 303 -26.93 -7.46 -30.25
N GLN A 304 -26.29 -6.30 -30.33
CA GLN A 304 -25.94 -5.53 -31.53
C GLN A 304 -24.93 -4.44 -31.12
N ASP A 305 -24.22 -3.82 -32.05
CA ASP A 305 -23.24 -2.78 -31.69
C ASP A 305 -23.94 -1.51 -31.16
N LEU A 306 -23.56 -1.06 -29.94
CA LEU A 306 -24.22 -0.01 -29.17
C LEU A 306 -23.24 0.96 -28.47
N THR A 307 -23.63 2.22 -28.38
CA THR A 307 -22.86 3.29 -27.72
C THR A 307 -23.74 4.10 -26.78
N LEU A 308 -23.36 4.21 -25.51
CA LEU A 308 -23.99 5.05 -24.49
C LEU A 308 -23.04 6.17 -24.08
N THR A 309 -23.40 7.42 -24.38
CA THR A 309 -22.65 8.60 -23.91
C THR A 309 -23.45 9.31 -22.82
N THR A 310 -22.84 9.54 -21.66
CA THR A 310 -23.48 10.18 -20.49
C THR A 310 -22.43 10.83 -19.61
N GLU A 311 -22.81 11.83 -18.80
CA GLU A 311 -21.88 12.40 -17.80
C GLU A 311 -21.69 11.48 -16.58
N TRP A 312 -22.69 10.64 -16.27
CA TRP A 312 -22.60 9.63 -15.21
C TRP A 312 -23.69 8.55 -15.32
N ILE A 313 -23.53 7.47 -14.55
CA ILE A 313 -24.52 6.42 -14.30
C ILE A 313 -24.60 6.14 -12.79
N LEU A 314 -25.82 6.10 -12.24
CA LEU A 314 -26.12 5.68 -10.87
C LEU A 314 -26.94 4.39 -10.90
N VAL A 315 -26.38 3.28 -10.41
CA VAL A 315 -26.95 1.93 -10.47
C VAL A 315 -27.46 1.52 -9.08
N ARG A 316 -28.78 1.45 -8.93
CA ARG A 316 -29.49 1.02 -7.71
C ARG A 316 -30.35 -0.24 -7.93
N GLY A 317 -30.66 -0.52 -9.20
CA GLY A 317 -31.11 -1.83 -9.71
C GLY A 317 -30.01 -2.49 -10.52
N LEU A 318 -30.28 -2.94 -11.76
CA LEU A 318 -29.31 -3.69 -12.59
C LEU A 318 -28.86 -2.91 -13.84
N LEU A 319 -27.54 -2.79 -14.04
CA LEU A 319 -26.94 -2.46 -15.35
C LEU A 319 -26.23 -3.70 -15.90
N GLN A 320 -26.64 -4.14 -17.10
CA GLN A 320 -26.21 -5.41 -17.69
C GLN A 320 -25.74 -5.29 -19.14
N ILE A 321 -24.55 -5.83 -19.45
CA ILE A 321 -24.01 -5.95 -20.82
C ILE A 321 -23.42 -7.37 -20.98
N GLY A 322 -24.18 -8.26 -21.62
CA GLY A 322 -23.92 -9.70 -21.57
C GLY A 322 -24.33 -10.31 -20.22
N SER A 323 -23.91 -11.54 -19.96
CA SER A 323 -23.96 -12.20 -18.64
C SER A 323 -22.93 -13.35 -18.64
N GLU A 324 -22.57 -13.88 -17.47
CA GLU A 324 -21.63 -15.02 -17.37
C GLU A 324 -22.07 -16.22 -18.23
N SER A 325 -23.38 -16.50 -18.29
CA SER A 325 -23.96 -17.61 -19.06
C SER A 325 -24.12 -17.34 -20.57
N GLN A 326 -24.08 -16.06 -20.96
CA GLN A 326 -24.18 -15.60 -22.35
C GLN A 326 -23.41 -14.28 -22.47
N PRO A 327 -22.08 -14.33 -22.66
CA PRO A 327 -21.26 -13.13 -22.78
C PRO A 327 -21.61 -12.35 -24.05
N TYR A 328 -21.50 -11.02 -23.96
CA TYR A 328 -21.86 -10.09 -25.00
C TYR A 328 -21.01 -10.32 -26.25
N THR A 329 -21.64 -10.55 -27.40
CA THR A 329 -20.92 -10.90 -28.63
C THR A 329 -20.59 -9.69 -29.52
N HIS A 330 -21.19 -8.54 -29.21
CA HIS A 330 -21.16 -7.30 -29.98
C HIS A 330 -20.26 -6.22 -29.37
N LYS A 331 -20.15 -5.05 -30.01
CA LYS A 331 -19.41 -3.90 -29.48
C LYS A 331 -20.29 -3.03 -28.59
N ALA A 332 -19.99 -2.95 -27.30
CA ALA A 332 -20.57 -1.97 -26.39
C ALA A 332 -19.53 -0.88 -26.09
N THR A 333 -19.95 0.38 -26.04
CA THR A 333 -19.10 1.47 -25.56
C THR A 333 -19.86 2.43 -24.66
N ILE A 334 -19.44 2.53 -23.40
CA ILE A 334 -19.84 3.60 -22.48
C ILE A 334 -18.77 4.70 -22.57
N THR A 335 -19.18 5.93 -22.86
CA THR A 335 -18.30 7.11 -22.84
C THR A 335 -18.78 8.11 -21.81
N LEU A 336 -17.95 8.33 -20.79
CA LEU A 336 -18.20 9.22 -19.66
C LEU A 336 -17.70 10.63 -20.00
N THR A 337 -18.62 11.59 -20.09
CA THR A 337 -18.36 12.99 -20.45
C THR A 337 -18.38 13.93 -19.25
N ASP A 338 -17.97 15.18 -19.46
CA ASP A 338 -17.83 16.19 -18.42
C ASP A 338 -18.19 17.57 -18.98
N ASN A 339 -19.48 17.81 -19.19
CA ASN A 339 -19.98 19.11 -19.67
C ASN A 339 -20.35 20.03 -18.49
N ASN A 340 -20.54 19.46 -17.30
CA ASN A 340 -20.76 20.15 -16.03
C ASN A 340 -19.69 19.77 -14.98
N PRO A 341 -18.45 20.31 -15.08
CA PRO A 341 -17.37 19.97 -14.15
C PRO A 341 -17.69 20.28 -12.69
N ASN A 342 -17.25 19.41 -11.78
CA ASN A 342 -17.59 19.42 -10.36
C ASN A 342 -19.09 19.17 -10.07
N GLU A 343 -19.82 18.51 -10.96
CA GLU A 343 -21.06 17.83 -10.57
C GLU A 343 -20.76 16.70 -9.56
N THR A 344 -21.68 16.43 -8.65
CA THR A 344 -21.52 15.38 -7.65
C THR A 344 -22.71 14.43 -7.64
N VAL A 345 -22.54 13.23 -8.22
CA VAL A 345 -23.58 12.19 -8.21
C VAL A 345 -23.90 11.76 -6.77
N ASP A 346 -25.19 11.79 -6.43
CA ASP A 346 -25.76 11.55 -5.09
C ASP A 346 -25.05 12.32 -3.95
N GLY A 347 -24.44 13.47 -4.28
CA GLY A 347 -23.72 14.33 -3.33
C GLY A 347 -22.34 13.81 -2.89
N LEU A 348 -21.91 12.61 -3.31
CA LEU A 348 -20.68 11.96 -2.83
C LEU A 348 -19.70 11.52 -3.93
N MET A 349 -20.17 11.17 -5.12
CA MET A 349 -19.36 10.42 -6.10
C MET A 349 -18.62 11.29 -7.12
N GLY A 350 -18.91 12.60 -7.23
CA GLY A 350 -18.20 13.48 -8.18
C GLY A 350 -18.67 13.33 -9.63
N ASP A 351 -17.78 13.72 -10.56
CA ASP A 351 -17.98 13.75 -12.01
C ASP A 351 -17.52 12.44 -12.68
N ARG A 352 -18.00 12.17 -13.92
CA ARG A 352 -17.58 11.02 -14.75
C ARG A 352 -17.75 9.63 -14.07
N ALA A 353 -18.78 9.47 -13.24
CA ALA A 353 -18.96 8.31 -12.37
C ALA A 353 -19.82 7.18 -12.98
N ILE A 354 -19.45 5.91 -12.73
CA ILE A 354 -20.40 4.79 -12.64
C ILE A 354 -20.46 4.37 -11.16
N SER A 355 -21.53 4.76 -10.48
CA SER A 355 -21.71 4.55 -9.04
C SER A 355 -22.74 3.45 -8.80
N VAL A 356 -22.37 2.39 -8.08
CA VAL A 356 -23.27 1.29 -7.70
C VAL A 356 -23.62 1.42 -6.22
N MET A 357 -24.92 1.52 -5.92
CA MET A 357 -25.46 1.81 -4.59
C MET A 357 -26.70 0.95 -4.32
N GLY A 358 -26.51 -0.27 -3.84
CA GLY A 358 -27.56 -1.26 -3.58
C GLY A 358 -28.03 -2.01 -4.84
N GLY A 359 -27.44 -1.72 -6.00
CA GLY A 359 -27.68 -2.39 -7.27
C GLY A 359 -26.58 -3.39 -7.68
N THR A 360 -26.65 -3.86 -8.92
CA THR A 360 -25.70 -4.80 -9.53
C THR A 360 -25.16 -4.25 -10.85
N LEU A 361 -23.84 -4.35 -11.05
CA LEU A 361 -23.15 -4.10 -12.31
C LEU A 361 -22.66 -5.45 -12.88
N ASP A 362 -23.21 -5.84 -14.04
CA ASP A 362 -23.07 -7.18 -14.62
C ASP A 362 -22.54 -7.06 -16.07
N LEU A 363 -21.24 -7.27 -16.28
CA LEU A 363 -20.56 -6.97 -17.55
C LEU A 363 -19.69 -8.15 -18.01
N HIS A 364 -20.07 -8.80 -19.11
CA HIS A 364 -19.35 -9.99 -19.62
C HIS A 364 -19.04 -9.85 -21.11
N GLY A 365 -17.78 -9.60 -21.44
CA GLY A 365 -17.22 -9.56 -22.79
C GLY A 365 -16.77 -10.93 -23.32
N ASN A 366 -16.24 -10.95 -24.54
CA ASN A 366 -15.97 -12.16 -25.33
C ASN A 366 -14.49 -12.57 -25.40
N ARG A 367 -13.69 -12.26 -24.36
CA ARG A 367 -12.25 -12.55 -24.29
C ARG A 367 -11.89 -13.20 -22.95
N THR A 368 -11.10 -14.26 -23.01
CA THR A 368 -10.51 -15.00 -21.87
C THR A 368 -9.00 -15.21 -22.03
N ASN A 369 -8.47 -15.33 -23.26
CA ASN A 369 -7.03 -15.36 -23.51
C ASN A 369 -6.48 -13.92 -23.54
N THR A 370 -6.24 -13.32 -22.37
CA THR A 370 -5.90 -11.89 -22.25
C THR A 370 -4.42 -11.58 -22.41
N TRP A 371 -3.52 -12.49 -22.05
CA TRP A 371 -2.09 -12.31 -22.26
C TRP A 371 -1.37 -13.64 -22.48
N THR A 372 -0.12 -13.55 -22.90
CA THR A 372 0.76 -14.67 -23.18
C THR A 372 2.23 -14.22 -23.07
N LYS A 373 3.18 -15.12 -23.32
CA LYS A 373 4.62 -14.76 -23.46
C LYS A 373 5.07 -14.94 -24.91
N LEU A 374 6.17 -14.30 -25.28
CA LEU A 374 6.90 -14.58 -26.52
C LEU A 374 7.34 -16.05 -26.60
N ALA A 375 7.39 -16.59 -27.83
CA ALA A 375 7.87 -17.95 -28.12
C ALA A 375 9.30 -17.98 -28.68
N GLU A 376 9.79 -16.86 -29.20
CA GLU A 376 11.17 -16.61 -29.62
C GLU A 376 11.49 -15.12 -29.46
N THR A 377 12.77 -14.76 -29.36
CA THR A 377 13.23 -13.37 -29.15
C THR A 377 12.78 -12.42 -30.27
N ALA A 378 11.95 -11.44 -29.92
CA ALA A 378 11.38 -10.45 -30.83
C ALA A 378 12.35 -9.27 -31.01
N ASN A 379 13.18 -9.35 -32.05
CA ASN A 379 14.26 -8.39 -32.31
C ASN A 379 13.75 -7.01 -32.74
N ALA A 380 14.48 -5.95 -32.34
CA ALA A 380 14.27 -4.58 -32.82
C ALA A 380 14.26 -4.51 -34.36
N GLY A 381 13.35 -3.72 -34.93
CA GLY A 381 13.12 -3.65 -36.38
C GLY A 381 12.17 -4.73 -36.93
N SER A 382 11.81 -5.76 -36.16
CA SER A 382 10.84 -6.78 -36.58
C SER A 382 9.41 -6.23 -36.60
N SER A 383 8.65 -6.53 -37.66
CA SER A 383 7.20 -6.27 -37.76
C SER A 383 6.35 -7.52 -37.55
N THR A 384 6.94 -8.62 -37.08
CA THR A 384 6.27 -9.89 -36.82
C THR A 384 6.87 -10.51 -35.56
N ILE A 385 6.02 -11.14 -34.74
CA ILE A 385 6.40 -11.83 -33.50
C ILE A 385 5.79 -13.24 -33.46
N GLN A 386 6.34 -14.12 -32.63
CA GLN A 386 5.73 -15.39 -32.25
C GLN A 386 5.39 -15.37 -30.76
N VAL A 387 4.22 -15.88 -30.41
CA VAL A 387 3.77 -16.01 -29.01
C VAL A 387 3.46 -17.46 -28.64
N LEU A 388 3.34 -17.77 -27.35
CA LEU A 388 2.95 -19.10 -26.89
C LEU A 388 1.47 -19.40 -27.18
N ASN A 389 0.58 -18.41 -27.14
CA ASN A 389 -0.83 -18.57 -27.49
C ASN A 389 -1.48 -17.27 -28.03
N ALA A 390 -1.88 -17.27 -29.30
CA ALA A 390 -2.66 -16.19 -29.93
C ALA A 390 -4.17 -16.51 -30.07
N SER A 391 -4.72 -17.47 -29.31
CA SER A 391 -6.14 -17.81 -29.38
C SER A 391 -7.06 -16.62 -29.07
N GLU A 392 -8.25 -16.61 -29.65
CA GLU A 392 -9.26 -15.53 -29.56
C GLU A 392 -8.88 -14.16 -30.16
N TRP A 393 -7.59 -13.84 -30.28
CA TRP A 393 -7.08 -12.56 -30.78
C TRP A 393 -7.43 -12.35 -32.25
N GLN A 394 -7.63 -11.09 -32.64
CA GLN A 394 -8.16 -10.72 -33.97
C GLN A 394 -7.35 -9.61 -34.65
N VAL A 395 -7.46 -9.53 -35.98
CA VAL A 395 -6.88 -8.43 -36.75
C VAL A 395 -7.63 -7.13 -36.41
N GLY A 396 -6.87 -6.10 -36.04
CA GLY A 396 -7.38 -4.84 -35.50
C GLY A 396 -7.29 -4.74 -33.96
N ASP A 397 -7.06 -5.84 -33.24
CA ASP A 397 -6.84 -5.79 -31.80
C ASP A 397 -5.53 -5.05 -31.47
N VAL A 398 -5.52 -4.37 -30.32
CA VAL A 398 -4.37 -3.68 -29.75
C VAL A 398 -3.72 -4.58 -28.69
N ILE A 399 -2.41 -4.72 -28.80
CA ILE A 399 -1.55 -5.43 -27.85
C ILE A 399 -0.46 -4.50 -27.29
N VAL A 400 0.14 -4.89 -26.16
CA VAL A 400 1.37 -4.33 -25.61
C VAL A 400 2.39 -5.45 -25.42
N LEU A 401 3.65 -5.19 -25.76
CA LEU A 401 4.79 -6.02 -25.36
C LEU A 401 5.44 -5.39 -24.13
N ALA A 402 5.68 -6.19 -23.09
CA ALA A 402 6.42 -5.78 -21.90
C ALA A 402 7.88 -5.43 -22.22
N SER A 403 8.49 -4.56 -21.43
CA SER A 403 9.95 -4.43 -21.43
C SER A 403 10.61 -5.72 -20.93
N THR A 404 11.76 -6.08 -21.48
CA THR A 404 12.60 -7.19 -20.99
C THR A 404 13.99 -6.71 -20.58
N ASP A 405 14.12 -5.44 -20.24
CA ASP A 405 15.37 -4.79 -19.85
C ASP A 405 15.15 -3.78 -18.71
N PHE A 406 16.19 -3.09 -18.24
CA PHE A 406 16.13 -2.19 -17.06
C PHE A 406 15.25 -0.93 -17.21
N GLU A 407 14.77 -0.63 -18.41
CA GLU A 407 13.91 0.53 -18.69
C GLU A 407 12.44 0.10 -18.84
N ALA A 408 11.55 0.55 -17.96
CA ALA A 408 10.12 0.23 -18.04
C ALA A 408 9.42 0.83 -19.29
N ASP A 409 9.92 1.94 -19.82
CA ASP A 409 9.33 2.66 -20.96
C ASP A 409 9.65 2.02 -22.34
N GLN A 410 10.47 0.97 -22.37
CA GLN A 410 10.67 0.12 -23.55
C GLN A 410 9.45 -0.79 -23.87
N ALA A 411 8.39 -0.74 -23.07
CA ALA A 411 7.14 -1.43 -23.37
C ALA A 411 6.43 -0.84 -24.61
N GLU A 412 6.13 -1.66 -25.61
CA GLU A 412 5.62 -1.19 -26.91
C GLU A 412 4.17 -1.59 -27.19
N GLN A 413 3.29 -0.59 -27.36
CA GLN A 413 1.92 -0.77 -27.83
C GLN A 413 1.88 -0.91 -29.37
N LYS A 414 1.21 -1.96 -29.88
CA LYS A 414 1.09 -2.28 -31.31
C LYS A 414 -0.34 -2.67 -31.69
N THR A 415 -0.67 -2.58 -32.98
CA THR A 415 -1.94 -3.09 -33.52
C THR A 415 -1.69 -4.30 -34.40
N ILE A 416 -2.49 -5.36 -34.25
CA ILE A 416 -2.41 -6.57 -35.07
C ILE A 416 -2.96 -6.31 -36.47
N THR A 417 -2.19 -6.66 -37.50
CA THR A 417 -2.56 -6.52 -38.93
C THR A 417 -2.76 -7.86 -39.65
N ALA A 418 -2.15 -8.94 -39.15
CA ALA A 418 -2.42 -10.31 -39.57
C ALA A 418 -2.09 -11.30 -38.44
N ILE A 419 -2.79 -12.44 -38.42
CA ILE A 419 -2.54 -13.58 -37.53
C ILE A 419 -2.43 -14.84 -38.40
N ASN A 420 -1.44 -15.69 -38.13
CA ASN A 420 -1.29 -17.01 -38.75
C ASN A 420 -0.83 -18.02 -37.70
N GLY A 421 -1.78 -18.73 -37.08
CA GLY A 421 -1.53 -19.48 -35.85
C GLY A 421 -1.05 -18.51 -34.75
N ASN A 422 0.08 -18.83 -34.13
CA ASN A 422 0.72 -17.96 -33.12
C ASN A 422 1.62 -16.84 -33.70
N SER A 423 1.73 -16.74 -35.03
CA SER A 423 2.51 -15.67 -35.67
C SER A 423 1.65 -14.42 -35.86
N ILE A 424 2.09 -13.30 -35.31
CA ILE A 424 1.35 -12.03 -35.28
C ILE A 424 2.14 -10.99 -36.07
N THR A 425 1.51 -10.34 -37.06
CA THR A 425 2.10 -9.22 -37.81
C THR A 425 1.60 -7.88 -37.27
N LEU A 426 2.53 -6.97 -37.01
CA LEU A 426 2.33 -5.69 -36.35
C LEU A 426 2.13 -4.56 -37.36
N ASN A 427 1.40 -3.50 -36.97
CA ASN A 427 1.21 -2.29 -37.78
C ASN A 427 2.49 -1.46 -38.02
N SER A 428 3.53 -1.71 -37.22
CA SER A 428 4.81 -1.02 -37.24
C SER A 428 5.90 -1.97 -36.74
N ALA A 429 7.14 -1.74 -37.13
CA ALA A 429 8.28 -2.43 -36.54
C ALA A 429 8.42 -2.12 -35.05
N LEU A 430 8.96 -3.06 -34.28
CA LEU A 430 9.48 -2.84 -32.93
C LEU A 430 10.65 -1.85 -32.96
N GLN A 431 10.75 -0.98 -31.97
CA GLN A 431 11.89 -0.12 -31.67
C GLN A 431 12.93 -0.85 -30.83
N TYR A 432 12.48 -1.73 -29.92
CA TYR A 432 13.31 -2.46 -28.97
C TYR A 432 13.34 -3.96 -29.25
N MET A 433 14.35 -4.64 -28.70
CA MET A 433 14.38 -6.10 -28.59
C MET A 433 13.59 -6.49 -27.34
N HIS A 434 12.64 -7.41 -27.50
CA HIS A 434 11.93 -8.05 -26.41
C HIS A 434 12.37 -9.52 -26.34
N TYR A 435 12.99 -9.90 -25.22
CA TYR A 435 13.60 -11.21 -25.04
C TYR A 435 12.54 -12.31 -24.97
N GLY A 436 12.81 -13.46 -25.60
CA GLY A 436 11.81 -14.49 -25.87
C GLY A 436 12.29 -15.91 -25.64
N GLU A 437 13.27 -16.10 -24.75
CA GLU A 437 13.87 -17.40 -24.43
C GLU A 437 13.96 -17.64 -22.91
N VAL A 438 14.15 -18.91 -22.51
CA VAL A 438 14.42 -19.31 -21.12
C VAL A 438 15.93 -19.52 -21.00
N THR A 439 16.61 -18.73 -20.18
CA THR A 439 18.08 -18.67 -20.09
C THR A 439 18.55 -19.08 -18.68
N TYR A 440 19.53 -19.98 -18.59
CA TYR A 440 20.05 -20.55 -17.32
C TYR A 440 18.98 -21.06 -16.33
N ASP A 441 17.86 -21.60 -16.82
CA ASP A 441 16.66 -22.00 -16.06
C ASP A 441 15.82 -20.83 -15.47
N VAL A 442 15.96 -19.61 -15.98
CA VAL A 442 15.15 -18.43 -15.66
C VAL A 442 14.26 -18.07 -16.87
N ASP A 443 12.96 -17.88 -16.64
CA ASP A 443 11.98 -17.57 -17.70
C ASP A 443 11.87 -16.07 -17.95
N GLU A 444 12.81 -15.55 -18.74
CA GLU A 444 12.86 -14.14 -19.17
C GLU A 444 12.06 -13.86 -20.46
N ARG A 445 11.14 -14.76 -20.85
CA ARG A 445 10.28 -14.53 -22.03
C ARG A 445 9.28 -13.42 -21.75
N GLY A 446 9.44 -12.29 -22.43
CA GLY A 446 8.60 -11.11 -22.27
C GLY A 446 7.13 -11.35 -22.59
N GLU A 447 6.28 -10.73 -21.80
CA GLU A 447 4.83 -10.82 -21.86
C GLU A 447 4.26 -9.98 -23.00
N VAL A 448 3.17 -10.49 -23.59
CA VAL A 448 2.39 -9.81 -24.62
C VAL A 448 0.93 -9.79 -24.17
N GLY A 449 0.44 -8.60 -23.79
CA GLY A 449 -0.91 -8.40 -23.26
C GLY A 449 -1.88 -7.83 -24.30
N LEU A 450 -3.08 -8.40 -24.39
CA LEU A 450 -4.20 -7.88 -25.17
C LEU A 450 -4.87 -6.73 -24.40
N LEU A 451 -4.92 -5.54 -25.00
CA LEU A 451 -5.62 -4.38 -24.43
C LEU A 451 -7.07 -4.28 -24.91
N THR A 452 -7.34 -4.63 -26.17
CA THR A 452 -8.69 -4.51 -26.74
C THR A 452 -9.70 -5.48 -26.12
N ARG A 453 -10.91 -5.00 -25.80
CA ARG A 453 -12.10 -5.81 -25.52
C ARG A 453 -13.30 -5.35 -26.36
N ASN A 454 -14.39 -6.09 -26.33
CA ASN A 454 -15.62 -5.74 -27.05
C ASN A 454 -16.58 -4.87 -26.21
N ILE A 455 -16.46 -4.88 -24.88
CA ILE A 455 -17.08 -3.90 -23.99
C ILE A 455 -16.02 -2.88 -23.59
N LEU A 456 -16.22 -1.62 -23.96
CA LEU A 456 -15.31 -0.49 -23.64
C LEU A 456 -16.00 0.49 -22.70
N ILE A 457 -15.37 0.80 -21.57
CA ILE A 457 -15.72 1.92 -20.69
C ILE A 457 -14.58 2.93 -20.76
N GLN A 458 -14.88 4.16 -21.19
CA GLN A 458 -13.87 5.19 -21.38
C GLN A 458 -14.34 6.58 -20.96
N SER A 459 -13.39 7.47 -20.73
CA SER A 459 -13.64 8.92 -20.71
C SER A 459 -13.69 9.51 -22.11
N SER A 460 -14.36 10.66 -22.25
CA SER A 460 -14.13 11.57 -23.37
C SER A 460 -12.68 12.12 -23.40
N SER A 461 -12.20 12.50 -24.59
CA SER A 461 -10.79 12.77 -24.86
C SER A 461 -10.22 14.04 -24.21
N ASP A 462 -11.07 14.91 -23.66
CA ASP A 462 -10.68 16.06 -22.84
C ASP A 462 -9.93 15.65 -21.55
N SER A 463 -10.17 14.43 -21.04
CA SER A 463 -9.49 13.85 -19.86
C SER A 463 -7.96 13.84 -19.96
N GLU A 464 -7.40 13.70 -21.16
CA GLU A 464 -5.95 13.74 -21.41
C GLU A 464 -5.30 15.11 -21.11
N ASN A 465 -6.10 16.17 -20.98
CA ASN A 465 -5.61 17.55 -20.73
C ASN A 465 -5.59 17.91 -19.23
N ASN A 466 -6.33 17.16 -18.39
CA ASN A 466 -6.52 17.47 -16.97
C ASN A 466 -6.31 16.26 -16.05
N TYR A 467 -6.04 15.08 -16.61
CA TYR A 467 -5.87 13.80 -15.91
C TYR A 467 -7.07 13.38 -15.03
N LYS A 468 -8.27 13.88 -15.39
CA LYS A 468 -9.56 13.44 -14.82
C LYS A 468 -10.25 12.50 -15.80
N GLY A 469 -10.01 11.20 -15.62
CA GLY A 469 -10.82 10.16 -16.24
C GLY A 469 -12.12 9.90 -15.47
N GLY A 470 -12.93 8.97 -15.96
CA GLY A 470 -14.07 8.41 -15.23
C GLY A 470 -13.65 7.30 -14.27
N HIS A 471 -14.57 6.92 -13.39
CA HIS A 471 -14.31 5.93 -12.35
C HIS A 471 -15.52 5.01 -12.14
N VAL A 472 -15.28 3.80 -11.62
CA VAL A 472 -16.33 2.86 -11.22
C VAL A 472 -16.19 2.57 -9.74
N ALA A 473 -17.28 2.70 -8.98
CA ALA A 473 -17.28 2.46 -7.54
C ALA A 473 -18.51 1.65 -7.09
N VAL A 474 -18.25 0.49 -6.46
CA VAL A 474 -19.23 -0.25 -5.64
C VAL A 474 -19.08 0.17 -4.19
N GLY A 475 -20.18 0.54 -3.55
CA GLY A 475 -20.29 0.60 -2.09
C GLY A 475 -21.04 -0.63 -1.59
N GLN A 476 -22.23 -0.42 -1.04
CA GLN A 476 -23.25 -1.48 -1.00
C GLN A 476 -23.68 -1.81 -2.44
N GLY A 477 -23.86 -3.09 -2.78
CA GLY A 477 -24.19 -3.55 -4.15
C GLY A 477 -23.18 -4.57 -4.69
N GLU A 478 -23.40 -5.07 -5.91
CA GLU A 478 -22.57 -6.13 -6.52
C GLU A 478 -21.89 -5.69 -7.83
N MET A 479 -20.68 -6.20 -8.07
CA MET A 479 -19.94 -6.03 -9.33
C MET A 479 -19.37 -7.36 -9.82
N HIS A 480 -19.79 -7.75 -11.03
CA HIS A 480 -19.34 -8.94 -11.76
C HIS A 480 -18.86 -8.49 -13.13
N ILE A 481 -17.54 -8.47 -13.33
CA ILE A 481 -16.91 -7.92 -14.53
C ILE A 481 -15.96 -8.96 -15.13
N SER A 482 -16.23 -9.39 -16.36
CA SER A 482 -15.38 -10.27 -17.15
C SER A 482 -15.14 -9.65 -18.53
N GLY A 483 -13.88 -9.50 -18.95
CA GLY A 483 -13.55 -9.13 -20.33
C GLY A 483 -13.91 -7.70 -20.76
N VAL A 484 -13.78 -6.71 -19.87
CA VAL A 484 -14.06 -5.28 -20.15
C VAL A 484 -12.77 -4.47 -20.34
N GLU A 485 -12.77 -3.49 -21.24
CA GLU A 485 -11.66 -2.55 -21.45
C GLU A 485 -11.98 -1.21 -20.78
N PHE A 486 -11.06 -0.73 -19.93
CA PHE A 486 -11.12 0.54 -19.23
C PHE A 486 -10.04 1.47 -19.78
N TYR A 487 -10.44 2.57 -20.40
CA TYR A 487 -9.53 3.46 -21.14
C TYR A 487 -9.64 4.94 -20.72
N ARG A 488 -8.52 5.56 -20.35
CA ARG A 488 -8.47 6.93 -19.81
C ARG A 488 -9.32 7.09 -18.54
N MET A 489 -9.19 6.15 -17.62
CA MET A 489 -9.98 6.08 -16.38
C MET A 489 -9.13 6.47 -15.16
N GLY A 490 -9.77 6.62 -13.99
CA GLY A 490 -9.15 7.16 -12.78
C GLY A 490 -8.96 8.67 -12.83
N GLN A 491 -8.88 9.33 -11.66
CA GLN A 491 -8.68 10.78 -11.55
C GLN A 491 -7.40 11.06 -10.74
N HIS A 492 -6.40 11.64 -11.40
CA HIS A 492 -5.15 12.04 -10.76
C HIS A 492 -5.43 13.07 -9.65
N LEU A 493 -4.76 12.94 -8.52
CA LEU A 493 -4.94 13.78 -7.32
C LEU A 493 -6.40 13.88 -6.83
N THR A 494 -7.21 12.85 -7.07
CA THR A 494 -8.55 12.71 -6.46
C THR A 494 -8.69 11.32 -5.80
N LEU A 495 -8.89 11.30 -4.48
CA LEU A 495 -9.02 10.07 -3.69
C LEU A 495 -10.31 9.30 -4.02
N GLY A 496 -10.27 7.97 -4.03
CA GLY A 496 -11.46 7.14 -4.25
C GLY A 496 -12.03 7.24 -5.67
N ARG A 497 -11.22 7.63 -6.67
CA ARG A 497 -11.61 7.83 -8.07
C ARG A 497 -10.70 7.02 -8.98
N TYR A 498 -10.99 5.73 -9.06
CA TYR A 498 -10.14 4.71 -9.69
C TYR A 498 -10.92 3.99 -10.82
N PRO A 499 -10.25 3.36 -11.81
CA PRO A 499 -10.94 2.66 -12.90
C PRO A 499 -11.94 1.61 -12.41
N VAL A 500 -11.56 0.88 -11.36
CA VAL A 500 -12.41 -0.09 -10.65
C VAL A 500 -12.14 0.00 -9.14
N HIS A 501 -13.18 0.11 -8.32
CA HIS A 501 -13.09 0.31 -6.87
C HIS A 501 -14.23 -0.41 -6.13
N TRP A 502 -13.89 -1.36 -5.25
CA TRP A 502 -14.78 -1.77 -4.15
C TRP A 502 -14.47 -0.91 -2.92
N HIS A 503 -15.47 -0.20 -2.40
CA HIS A 503 -15.31 0.83 -1.38
C HIS A 503 -16.10 0.50 -0.11
N VAL A 504 -15.38 0.00 0.91
CA VAL A 504 -15.90 -0.39 2.23
C VAL A 504 -17.10 -1.34 2.10
N HIS A 505 -16.93 -2.39 1.30
CA HIS A 505 -17.99 -3.37 1.03
C HIS A 505 -18.11 -4.43 2.14
N GLY A 506 -17.00 -4.77 2.80
CA GLY A 506 -16.85 -6.00 3.60
C GLY A 506 -16.83 -7.24 2.71
N GLU A 507 -17.48 -8.31 3.17
CA GLU A 507 -17.58 -9.64 2.53
C GLU A 507 -18.13 -9.60 1.09
N GLY A 508 -17.24 -9.56 0.09
CA GLY A 508 -17.60 -9.48 -1.34
C GLY A 508 -17.93 -10.83 -1.98
N GLY A 509 -17.36 -11.93 -1.44
CA GLY A 509 -17.80 -13.32 -1.60
C GLY A 509 -17.73 -13.95 -2.99
N THR A 510 -18.59 -13.51 -3.91
CA THR A 510 -18.66 -14.04 -5.30
C THR A 510 -18.38 -12.98 -6.35
N GLN A 511 -18.07 -11.75 -5.96
CA GLN A 511 -17.76 -10.65 -6.87
C GLN A 511 -16.36 -10.78 -7.47
N TYR A 512 -16.23 -10.35 -8.73
CA TYR A 512 -14.98 -10.47 -9.47
C TYR A 512 -14.77 -9.37 -10.52
N VAL A 513 -13.49 -9.10 -10.77
CA VAL A 513 -13.00 -8.36 -11.95
C VAL A 513 -11.96 -9.23 -12.62
N GLU A 514 -12.33 -9.85 -13.73
CA GLU A 514 -11.51 -10.82 -14.45
C GLU A 514 -11.40 -10.52 -15.94
N ASN A 515 -10.41 -11.13 -16.59
CA ASN A 515 -10.17 -11.10 -18.04
C ASN A 515 -10.09 -9.68 -18.67
N SER A 516 -10.01 -8.63 -17.87
CA SER A 516 -10.25 -7.25 -18.30
C SER A 516 -8.95 -6.53 -18.67
N ALA A 517 -9.04 -5.32 -19.19
CA ALA A 517 -7.91 -4.48 -19.54
C ALA A 517 -8.06 -3.08 -18.90
N VAL A 518 -7.00 -2.53 -18.30
CA VAL A 518 -6.99 -1.17 -17.75
C VAL A 518 -5.78 -0.41 -18.28
N HIS A 519 -5.97 0.53 -19.20
CA HIS A 519 -4.85 1.26 -19.81
C HIS A 519 -5.09 2.75 -19.99
N ARG A 520 -3.99 3.53 -19.97
CA ARG A 520 -4.01 4.99 -19.78
C ARG A 520 -4.76 5.38 -18.49
N SER A 521 -4.51 4.67 -17.38
CA SER A 521 -5.11 5.08 -16.10
C SER A 521 -4.36 6.28 -15.51
N PHE A 522 -5.10 7.31 -15.11
CA PHE A 522 -4.56 8.50 -14.47
C PHE A 522 -4.43 8.35 -12.94
N ASN A 523 -5.03 7.31 -12.34
CA ASN A 523 -4.87 6.97 -10.92
C ASN A 523 -5.36 5.55 -10.60
N ARG A 524 -4.48 4.69 -10.05
CA ARG A 524 -4.71 3.26 -9.70
C ARG A 524 -5.15 2.39 -10.88
N CYS A 525 -5.40 1.10 -10.65
CA CYS A 525 -6.01 0.20 -11.64
C CYS A 525 -7.27 -0.48 -11.07
N VAL A 526 -7.08 -1.38 -10.10
CA VAL A 526 -8.14 -2.11 -9.41
C VAL A 526 -7.90 -1.95 -7.92
N THR A 527 -8.82 -1.27 -7.25
CA THR A 527 -8.74 -0.98 -5.81
C THR A 527 -9.71 -1.86 -5.02
N VAL A 528 -9.21 -2.46 -3.96
CA VAL A 528 -10.00 -3.15 -2.92
C VAL A 528 -9.76 -2.39 -1.61
N HIS A 529 -10.80 -1.76 -1.08
CA HIS A 529 -10.76 -0.90 0.10
C HIS A 529 -11.81 -1.40 1.09
N GLY A 530 -11.42 -1.77 2.31
CA GLY A 530 -12.34 -2.28 3.35
C GLY A 530 -13.26 -3.39 2.84
N THR A 531 -12.71 -4.33 2.09
CA THR A 531 -13.44 -5.34 1.30
C THR A 531 -12.68 -6.65 1.29
N ASP A 532 -13.40 -7.75 1.42
CA ASP A 532 -12.86 -9.09 1.65
C ASP A 532 -13.39 -10.12 0.65
N ASP A 533 -12.65 -11.22 0.47
CA ASP A 533 -13.02 -12.38 -0.36
C ASP A 533 -13.44 -12.06 -1.83
N VAL A 534 -12.96 -10.97 -2.43
CA VAL A 534 -13.14 -10.69 -3.88
C VAL A 534 -12.02 -11.26 -4.76
N ARG A 535 -12.32 -11.50 -6.05
CA ARG A 535 -11.40 -12.10 -7.03
C ARG A 535 -10.99 -11.12 -8.13
N VAL A 536 -9.68 -10.94 -8.31
CA VAL A 536 -9.06 -10.13 -9.36
C VAL A 536 -8.16 -11.04 -10.19
N GLU A 537 -8.63 -11.47 -11.37
CA GLU A 537 -8.01 -12.58 -12.11
C GLU A 537 -7.75 -12.30 -13.60
N ASN A 538 -6.57 -12.66 -14.10
CA ASN A 538 -6.26 -12.67 -15.54
C ASN A 538 -6.42 -11.30 -16.25
N ASN A 539 -6.26 -10.19 -15.51
CA ASN A 539 -6.36 -8.83 -16.04
C ASN A 539 -5.04 -8.32 -16.59
N VAL A 540 -5.09 -7.43 -17.60
CA VAL A 540 -3.93 -6.77 -18.19
C VAL A 540 -3.98 -5.26 -17.92
N THR A 541 -2.94 -4.67 -17.35
CA THR A 541 -2.85 -3.22 -17.15
C THR A 541 -1.65 -2.62 -17.88
N TYR A 542 -1.81 -1.40 -18.41
CA TYR A 542 -0.74 -0.74 -19.18
C TYR A 542 -0.71 0.78 -19.03
N ASN A 543 0.47 1.33 -18.71
CA ASN A 543 0.74 2.77 -18.62
C ASN A 543 -0.25 3.46 -17.68
N THR A 544 -0.08 3.17 -16.39
CA THR A 544 -0.99 3.52 -15.29
C THR A 544 -0.25 4.31 -14.21
N VAL A 545 -0.94 5.24 -13.55
CA VAL A 545 -0.36 6.18 -12.58
C VAL A 545 -0.78 5.82 -11.15
N GLY A 546 0.15 5.90 -10.20
CA GLY A 546 -0.03 5.46 -8.83
C GLY A 546 -0.01 3.93 -8.68
N HIS A 547 -0.18 3.44 -7.46
CA HIS A 547 -0.17 2.00 -7.19
C HIS A 547 -1.27 1.25 -7.98
N CYS A 548 -0.93 0.23 -8.77
CA CYS A 548 -1.87 -0.31 -9.76
C CYS A 548 -2.92 -1.26 -9.16
N PHE A 549 -2.52 -2.45 -8.70
CA PHE A 549 -3.37 -3.33 -7.90
C PHE A 549 -3.20 -2.94 -6.43
N PHE A 550 -4.27 -2.44 -5.80
CA PHE A 550 -4.16 -1.59 -4.62
C PHE A 550 -5.11 -2.03 -3.49
N LEU A 551 -4.53 -2.50 -2.38
CA LEU A 551 -5.23 -2.66 -1.10
C LEU A 551 -5.10 -1.35 -0.29
N GLU A 552 -6.20 -0.70 0.07
CA GLU A 552 -6.15 0.70 0.56
C GLU A 552 -5.74 0.81 2.04
N ASP A 553 -6.46 0.16 2.98
CA ASP A 553 -6.27 0.42 4.42
C ASP A 553 -5.40 -0.62 5.16
N GLY A 554 -5.27 -1.84 4.63
CA GLY A 554 -4.62 -2.96 5.31
C GLY A 554 -5.56 -3.78 6.21
N VAL A 555 -6.87 -3.49 6.18
CA VAL A 555 -7.87 -4.36 6.82
C VAL A 555 -8.24 -5.55 5.92
N GLU A 556 -8.07 -5.40 4.61
CA GLU A 556 -8.58 -6.29 3.57
C GLU A 556 -7.94 -7.68 3.62
N THR A 557 -8.74 -8.71 3.84
CA THR A 557 -8.34 -10.13 3.85
C THR A 557 -9.10 -10.91 2.78
N GLY A 558 -8.82 -12.20 2.62
CA GLY A 558 -9.66 -13.04 1.75
C GLY A 558 -9.24 -13.04 0.28
N ASN A 559 -8.98 -11.83 -0.23
CA ASN A 559 -8.92 -11.51 -1.65
C ASN A 559 -7.90 -12.30 -2.44
N SER A 560 -8.20 -12.53 -3.73
CA SER A 560 -7.40 -13.35 -4.64
C SER A 560 -6.96 -12.58 -5.88
N PHE A 561 -5.66 -12.28 -5.96
CA PHE A 561 -4.99 -11.72 -7.13
C PHE A 561 -4.27 -12.85 -7.88
N ILE A 562 -4.84 -13.27 -9.01
CA ILE A 562 -4.41 -14.47 -9.75
C ILE A 562 -4.09 -14.11 -11.20
N HIS A 563 -2.91 -14.49 -11.69
CA HIS A 563 -2.54 -14.42 -13.11
C HIS A 563 -2.70 -13.04 -13.78
N ASN A 564 -2.62 -11.95 -13.02
CA ASN A 564 -2.70 -10.60 -13.57
C ASN A 564 -1.34 -10.15 -14.12
N LEU A 565 -1.35 -9.29 -15.14
CA LEU A 565 -0.18 -8.71 -15.79
C LEU A 565 -0.26 -7.18 -15.71
N GLY A 566 0.69 -6.54 -15.02
CA GLY A 566 0.82 -5.09 -15.00
C GLY A 566 2.10 -4.60 -15.67
N ILE A 567 1.96 -3.71 -16.65
CA ILE A 567 3.05 -3.15 -17.47
C ILE A 567 3.08 -1.62 -17.35
N LEU A 568 4.27 -1.05 -17.14
CA LEU A 568 4.49 0.41 -17.08
C LEU A 568 3.62 1.12 -16.01
N THR A 569 3.83 0.76 -14.75
CA THR A 569 3.29 1.49 -13.59
C THR A 569 4.17 2.70 -13.28
N LYS A 570 3.57 3.88 -13.05
CA LYS A 570 4.27 5.16 -12.88
C LYS A 570 3.89 5.87 -11.60
N CYS A 571 4.77 6.70 -11.05
CA CYS A 571 4.37 7.61 -9.97
C CYS A 571 3.44 8.71 -10.49
N HIS A 572 3.67 9.21 -11.72
CA HIS A 572 3.07 10.45 -12.22
C HIS A 572 2.75 10.39 -13.72
N PRO A 573 1.83 11.23 -14.24
CA PRO A 573 1.48 11.24 -15.66
C PRO A 573 2.54 11.89 -16.56
N THR A 574 3.39 12.78 -16.01
CA THR A 574 4.23 13.72 -16.81
C THR A 574 5.63 13.99 -16.27
N ARG A 575 6.02 13.41 -15.14
CA ARG A 575 7.33 13.59 -14.48
C ARG A 575 7.85 12.24 -13.94
N ALA A 576 9.13 12.16 -13.65
CA ALA A 576 9.69 11.03 -12.90
C ALA A 576 9.19 11.01 -11.44
N CYS A 577 9.27 9.83 -10.82
CA CYS A 577 9.15 9.64 -9.37
C CYS A 577 10.12 10.54 -8.58
N GLN A 578 9.77 10.83 -7.33
CA GLN A 578 10.67 11.45 -6.36
C GLN A 578 10.75 10.61 -5.08
N PRO A 579 11.50 9.50 -5.07
CA PRO A 579 11.60 8.58 -3.94
C PRO A 579 11.80 9.27 -2.59
N PHE A 580 11.05 8.80 -1.60
CA PHE A 580 11.02 9.33 -0.23
C PHE A 580 10.53 10.78 -0.08
N ASN A 581 10.15 11.50 -1.15
CA ASN A 581 9.50 12.81 -1.05
C ASN A 581 8.01 12.64 -0.72
N GLN A 582 7.73 12.48 0.57
CA GLN A 582 6.42 12.13 1.13
C GLN A 582 5.48 13.32 1.39
N ASP A 583 6.01 14.54 1.37
CA ASP A 583 5.29 15.79 1.66
C ASP A 583 5.03 16.63 0.38
N ALA A 584 5.04 16.00 -0.80
CA ALA A 584 4.84 16.71 -2.07
C ALA A 584 3.38 17.16 -2.25
N ASP A 585 3.17 18.37 -2.79
CA ASP A 585 1.83 18.94 -3.10
C ASP A 585 1.05 18.17 -4.20
N ASP A 586 1.57 17.03 -4.64
CA ASP A 586 1.35 16.49 -5.97
C ASP A 586 1.32 14.94 -6.04
N ILE A 587 1.02 14.33 -4.89
CA ILE A 587 0.71 12.91 -4.63
C ILE A 587 -0.62 12.82 -3.86
N LEU A 588 -1.26 11.64 -3.80
CA LEU A 588 -2.43 11.42 -2.92
C LEU A 588 -2.03 10.82 -1.59
N LEU A 589 -1.16 9.82 -1.62
CA LEU A 589 -0.59 9.16 -0.47
C LEU A 589 0.92 9.38 -0.43
N PRO A 590 1.55 9.46 0.75
CA PRO A 590 3.01 9.55 0.89
C PRO A 590 3.78 8.53 0.04
N SER A 591 3.21 7.33 -0.17
CA SER A 591 3.79 6.23 -0.96
C SER A 591 3.76 6.39 -2.48
N ASP A 592 2.95 7.31 -3.05
CA ASP A 592 2.77 7.40 -4.51
C ASP A 592 4.06 7.82 -5.24
N ASN A 593 4.98 8.50 -4.56
CA ASN A 593 6.31 8.82 -5.09
C ASN A 593 7.27 7.61 -5.14
N ASN A 594 6.80 6.44 -4.68
CA ASN A 594 7.40 5.11 -4.82
C ASN A 594 6.35 4.10 -5.35
N ALA A 595 5.48 4.53 -6.28
CA ALA A 595 4.35 3.75 -6.80
C ALA A 595 4.72 2.32 -7.25
N SER A 596 3.80 1.38 -7.01
CA SER A 596 4.04 -0.05 -7.23
C SER A 596 2.97 -0.76 -8.07
N THR A 597 3.37 -1.75 -8.86
CA THR A 597 2.40 -2.53 -9.67
C THR A 597 1.45 -3.32 -8.77
N TYR A 598 1.96 -3.91 -7.69
CA TYR A 598 1.16 -4.48 -6.59
C TYR A 598 1.48 -3.75 -5.29
N TRP A 599 0.45 -3.28 -4.60
CA TRP A 599 0.53 -2.64 -3.28
C TRP A 599 -0.33 -3.45 -2.29
N ILE A 600 0.35 -4.07 -1.35
CA ILE A 600 -0.18 -5.16 -0.52
C ILE A 600 -0.03 -4.76 0.94
N THR A 601 -1.06 -4.17 1.53
CA THR A 601 -1.10 -3.71 2.92
C THR A 601 -1.48 -4.79 3.93
N ASN A 602 -2.05 -5.92 3.47
CA ASN A 602 -2.43 -7.04 4.34
C ASN A 602 -1.94 -8.38 3.76
N PRO A 603 -1.25 -9.23 4.54
CA PRO A 603 -0.67 -10.47 4.04
C PRO A 603 -1.67 -11.64 3.92
N ASP A 604 -2.88 -11.54 4.47
CA ASP A 604 -3.89 -12.63 4.42
C ASP A 604 -4.71 -12.65 3.12
N ASN A 605 -4.02 -12.47 2.00
CA ASN A 605 -4.55 -12.45 0.64
C ASN A 605 -3.70 -13.37 -0.27
N ILE A 606 -4.28 -13.84 -1.37
CA ILE A 606 -3.61 -14.75 -2.32
C ILE A 606 -2.99 -13.93 -3.46
N PHE A 607 -1.68 -14.08 -3.67
CA PHE A 607 -0.96 -13.56 -4.83
C PHE A 607 -0.30 -14.70 -5.60
N ARG A 608 -0.93 -15.11 -6.71
CA ARG A 608 -0.52 -16.27 -7.51
C ARG A 608 -0.28 -15.92 -8.98
N ASP A 609 0.86 -16.34 -9.53
CA ASP A 609 1.20 -16.30 -10.96
C ASP A 609 1.08 -14.90 -11.62
N ASN A 610 1.19 -13.82 -10.84
CA ASN A 610 1.07 -12.44 -11.33
C ASN A 610 2.41 -11.89 -11.85
N VAL A 611 2.37 -10.93 -12.76
CA VAL A 611 3.56 -10.32 -13.38
C VAL A 611 3.59 -8.80 -13.17
N ALA A 612 4.68 -8.30 -12.59
CA ALA A 612 5.03 -6.88 -12.52
C ALA A 612 6.16 -6.58 -13.52
N ALA A 613 5.78 -6.14 -14.72
CA ALA A 613 6.64 -5.92 -15.87
C ALA A 613 6.90 -4.41 -16.11
N GLY A 614 7.73 -3.83 -15.24
CA GLY A 614 8.13 -2.43 -15.28
C GLY A 614 7.22 -1.49 -14.49
N ALA A 615 7.52 -1.30 -13.22
CA ALA A 615 7.20 -0.09 -12.47
C ALA A 615 8.38 0.89 -12.55
N GLU A 616 8.12 2.20 -12.54
CA GLU A 616 9.17 3.21 -12.34
C GLU A 616 9.92 2.98 -11.01
N GLU A 617 9.23 2.41 -10.00
CA GLU A 617 9.77 2.13 -8.67
C GLU A 617 9.64 0.64 -8.28
N VAL A 618 8.52 0.19 -7.71
CA VAL A 618 8.44 -1.16 -7.10
C VAL A 618 7.53 -2.14 -7.86
N GLY A 619 8.00 -3.36 -8.12
CA GLY A 619 7.16 -4.42 -8.70
C GLY A 619 6.06 -4.88 -7.73
N PHE A 620 6.46 -5.57 -6.66
CA PHE A 620 5.57 -5.97 -5.55
C PHE A 620 6.00 -5.27 -4.25
N TRP A 621 5.15 -4.39 -3.72
CA TRP A 621 5.37 -3.79 -2.40
C TRP A 621 4.44 -4.43 -1.37
N ILE A 622 5.02 -5.23 -0.47
CA ILE A 622 4.35 -5.81 0.69
C ILE A 622 4.50 -4.81 1.85
N ALA A 623 3.61 -3.82 1.83
CA ALA A 623 3.63 -2.58 2.56
C ALA A 623 2.74 -2.64 3.82
N LEU A 624 3.07 -3.51 4.78
CA LEU A 624 2.19 -3.82 5.91
C LEU A 624 2.19 -2.71 6.99
N PRO A 625 1.08 -2.04 7.34
CA PRO A 625 1.03 -1.19 8.52
C PRO A 625 0.93 -2.03 9.81
N GLU A 626 1.22 -1.45 10.98
CA GLU A 626 1.15 -2.22 12.23
C GLU A 626 -0.31 -2.60 12.58
N GLN A 627 -1.24 -1.67 12.37
CA GLN A 627 -2.69 -1.85 12.32
C GLN A 627 -3.21 -1.11 11.08
N PRO A 628 -4.41 -1.41 10.56
CA PRO A 628 -4.95 -0.72 9.39
C PRO A 628 -5.00 0.80 9.54
N THR A 629 -4.79 1.50 8.43
CA THR A 629 -4.82 2.96 8.32
C THR A 629 -6.21 3.46 7.88
N GLY A 630 -6.31 4.76 7.59
CA GLY A 630 -7.46 5.35 6.89
C GLY A 630 -8.82 5.14 7.60
N PRO A 631 -9.94 5.09 6.85
CA PRO A 631 -11.28 4.85 7.40
C PRO A 631 -11.39 3.60 8.28
N SER A 632 -10.60 2.57 8.03
CA SER A 632 -10.66 1.29 8.76
C SER A 632 -10.01 1.34 10.15
N ALA A 633 -9.09 2.28 10.41
CA ALA A 633 -8.29 2.35 11.63
C ALA A 633 -9.12 2.42 12.94
N ASP A 634 -10.17 3.25 12.95
CA ASP A 634 -11.04 3.46 14.11
C ASP A 634 -12.16 2.40 14.23
N THR A 635 -12.24 1.44 13.31
CA THR A 635 -13.27 0.39 13.33
C THR A 635 -12.96 -0.71 14.38
N PRO A 636 -13.97 -1.40 14.93
CA PRO A 636 -13.75 -2.54 15.82
C PRO A 636 -12.98 -3.70 15.17
N GLU A 637 -12.96 -3.76 13.84
CA GLU A 637 -12.24 -4.76 13.05
C GLU A 637 -10.78 -4.36 12.88
N GLY A 638 -10.51 -3.14 12.37
CA GLY A 638 -9.16 -2.60 12.25
C GLY A 638 -8.39 -2.58 13.57
N GLN A 639 -9.04 -2.23 14.68
CA GLN A 639 -8.43 -2.28 16.01
C GLN A 639 -8.01 -3.69 16.48
N ASN A 640 -8.50 -4.76 15.84
CA ASN A 640 -8.10 -6.15 16.11
C ASN A 640 -7.24 -6.77 15.00
N THR A 641 -7.09 -6.10 13.84
CA THR A 641 -6.24 -6.53 12.72
C THR A 641 -4.81 -6.01 12.90
N TRP A 642 -3.82 -6.87 12.61
CA TRP A 642 -2.39 -6.59 12.82
C TRP A 642 -1.54 -7.08 11.64
N PRO A 643 -1.50 -6.36 10.49
CA PRO A 643 -0.91 -6.89 9.26
C PRO A 643 0.54 -7.35 9.41
N ARG A 644 1.41 -6.59 10.11
CA ARG A 644 2.81 -7.01 10.41
C ARG A 644 2.94 -8.30 11.25
N ARG A 645 1.85 -8.82 11.80
CA ARG A 645 1.80 -10.01 12.69
C ARG A 645 0.95 -11.15 12.13
N THR A 646 0.20 -10.91 11.06
CA THR A 646 -0.65 -11.88 10.38
C THR A 646 0.17 -12.71 9.39
N ARG A 647 -0.05 -14.02 9.35
CA ARG A 647 0.67 -14.91 8.43
C ARG A 647 0.30 -14.61 6.97
N ILE A 648 1.29 -14.60 6.06
CA ILE A 648 1.03 -14.63 4.61
C ILE A 648 0.21 -15.87 4.23
N ARG A 649 -0.91 -15.64 3.54
CA ARG A 649 -1.83 -16.66 3.05
C ARG A 649 -1.20 -17.44 1.91
N GLU A 650 -0.89 -16.77 0.79
CA GLU A 650 -0.20 -17.38 -0.35
C GLU A 650 0.57 -16.33 -1.19
N PHE A 651 1.85 -16.59 -1.45
CA PHE A 651 2.66 -15.87 -2.45
C PHE A 651 3.49 -16.88 -3.25
N THR A 652 3.10 -17.14 -4.51
CA THR A 652 3.79 -18.11 -5.37
C THR A 652 3.65 -17.81 -6.87
N GLY A 653 4.68 -18.16 -7.65
CA GLY A 653 4.67 -18.09 -9.11
C GLY A 653 4.77 -16.67 -9.70
N ASN A 654 4.80 -15.65 -8.84
CA ASN A 654 4.84 -14.25 -9.26
C ASN A 654 6.19 -13.89 -9.91
N VAL A 655 6.18 -12.94 -10.85
CA VAL A 655 7.35 -12.50 -11.63
C VAL A 655 7.50 -10.98 -11.55
N ALA A 656 8.72 -10.46 -11.29
CA ALA A 656 8.98 -9.02 -11.21
C ALA A 656 10.23 -8.60 -12.00
N HIS A 657 10.07 -7.81 -13.06
CA HIS A 657 11.19 -7.32 -13.86
C HIS A 657 11.01 -5.90 -14.39
N SER A 658 12.11 -5.32 -14.88
CA SER A 658 12.15 -3.96 -15.42
C SER A 658 11.78 -2.86 -14.42
N ASN A 659 11.76 -3.18 -13.12
CA ASN A 659 11.45 -2.24 -12.03
C ASN A 659 12.74 -1.59 -11.49
N TYR A 660 12.60 -0.60 -10.60
CA TYR A 660 13.72 -0.23 -9.73
C TYR A 660 13.99 -1.34 -8.70
N ASP A 661 13.00 -1.67 -7.87
CA ASP A 661 13.03 -2.81 -6.93
C ASP A 661 11.97 -3.86 -7.31
N GLY A 662 12.35 -5.14 -7.46
CA GLY A 662 11.46 -6.21 -7.88
C GLY A 662 10.41 -6.58 -6.82
N MET A 663 10.86 -6.86 -5.60
CA MET A 663 10.02 -7.01 -4.41
C MET A 663 10.57 -6.18 -3.24
N MET A 664 9.68 -5.43 -2.58
CA MET A 664 9.93 -4.67 -1.36
C MET A 664 9.01 -5.20 -0.25
N PHE A 665 9.56 -5.95 0.71
CA PHE A 665 8.85 -6.42 1.90
C PHE A 665 9.40 -5.74 3.15
N ASP A 666 9.24 -4.41 3.18
CA ASP A 666 9.67 -3.45 4.20
C ASP A 666 8.90 -2.14 3.92
N ARG A 667 9.08 -1.10 4.74
CA ARG A 667 8.66 0.29 4.47
C ARG A 667 7.16 0.51 4.20
N GLY A 668 6.28 -0.39 4.64
CA GLY A 668 4.84 -0.10 4.71
C GLY A 668 4.50 1.04 5.70
N PRO A 669 3.29 1.61 5.62
CA PRO A 669 2.97 2.86 6.27
C PRO A 669 2.84 2.77 7.80
N ASN A 670 2.88 3.95 8.41
CA ASN A 670 2.61 4.27 9.81
C ASN A 670 1.14 4.70 9.99
N GLU A 671 0.73 4.97 11.23
CA GLU A 671 -0.61 5.49 11.58
C GLU A 671 -0.99 6.79 10.83
N ASP A 672 0.00 7.63 10.48
CA ASP A 672 -0.18 8.88 9.72
C ASP A 672 -0.05 8.72 8.19
N GLY A 673 0.04 7.48 7.69
CA GLY A 673 0.21 7.16 6.27
C GLY A 673 1.63 7.37 5.72
N THR A 674 2.54 8.00 6.46
CA THR A 674 3.96 8.09 6.08
C THR A 674 4.64 6.74 6.21
N PHE A 675 5.80 6.55 5.58
CA PHE A 675 6.66 5.38 5.77
C PHE A 675 8.08 5.75 6.19
N ALA A 676 8.67 4.92 7.04
CA ALA A 676 10.07 5.04 7.45
C ALA A 676 10.97 4.12 6.61
N ILE A 677 12.27 4.45 6.55
CA ILE A 677 13.30 3.66 5.85
C ILE A 677 13.55 2.31 6.56
N ALA A 678 13.19 2.18 7.84
CA ALA A 678 13.24 0.96 8.65
C ALA A 678 12.19 1.01 9.77
N GLY A 679 11.93 -0.14 10.41
CA GLY A 679 10.95 -0.28 11.51
C GLY A 679 9.62 -0.93 11.11
N ASN A 680 9.59 -1.60 9.96
CA ASN A 680 8.46 -2.39 9.49
C ASN A 680 8.81 -3.89 9.46
N ASP A 681 9.14 -4.43 10.64
CA ASP A 681 9.55 -5.81 10.79
C ASP A 681 8.33 -6.75 10.88
N HIS A 682 8.13 -7.58 9.85
CA HIS A 682 7.05 -8.57 9.81
C HIS A 682 7.47 -9.87 10.53
N THR A 683 6.66 -10.33 11.49
CA THR A 683 6.82 -11.65 12.13
C THR A 683 5.45 -12.25 12.38
N ALA A 684 5.12 -13.36 11.73
CA ALA A 684 3.81 -14.00 11.87
C ALA A 684 3.65 -14.68 13.24
N TYR A 685 2.47 -14.53 13.85
CA TYR A 685 2.10 -15.14 15.14
C TYR A 685 0.87 -16.04 15.01
N ALA A 686 0.77 -17.06 15.88
CA ALA A 686 -0.40 -17.94 15.98
C ALA A 686 -1.65 -17.23 16.52
N ASP A 687 -1.46 -16.11 17.20
CA ASP A 687 -2.46 -15.11 17.55
C ASP A 687 -1.84 -13.73 17.27
N PRO A 688 -2.19 -13.05 16.15
CA PRO A 688 -1.61 -11.75 15.79
C PRO A 688 -1.83 -10.64 16.83
N THR A 689 -2.84 -10.78 17.69
CA THR A 689 -3.09 -9.82 18.79
C THR A 689 -2.12 -9.99 19.96
N ASN A 690 -1.35 -11.08 19.99
CA ASN A 690 -0.60 -11.55 21.14
C ASN A 690 0.82 -12.01 20.78
N THR A 691 1.80 -11.13 21.01
CA THR A 691 3.23 -11.39 20.73
C THR A 691 3.88 -12.40 21.69
N ASP A 692 3.22 -12.82 22.77
CA ASP A 692 3.65 -13.95 23.61
C ASP A 692 3.17 -15.31 23.06
N SER A 693 2.41 -15.32 21.96
CA SER A 693 1.98 -16.54 21.26
C SER A 693 3.10 -17.17 20.42
N GLN A 694 2.83 -18.33 19.82
CA GLN A 694 3.81 -19.03 18.99
C GLN A 694 4.12 -18.23 17.71
N VAL A 695 5.39 -17.89 17.50
CA VAL A 695 5.90 -17.39 16.21
C VAL A 695 5.75 -18.49 15.15
N LEU A 696 5.29 -18.10 13.96
CA LEU A 696 5.08 -18.97 12.80
C LEU A 696 6.09 -18.65 11.70
N THR A 697 6.61 -19.69 11.05
CA THR A 697 7.37 -19.51 9.81
C THR A 697 6.46 -18.95 8.72
N THR A 698 6.94 -17.91 8.05
CA THR A 698 6.30 -17.27 6.90
C THR A 698 6.89 -17.84 5.63
N TYR A 699 6.07 -18.39 4.73
CA TYR A 699 6.56 -19.08 3.52
C TYR A 699 6.23 -18.29 2.26
N MET A 700 7.25 -18.05 1.42
CA MET A 700 7.08 -17.63 0.02
C MET A 700 7.79 -18.64 -0.89
N SER A 701 7.30 -18.80 -2.13
CA SER A 701 7.87 -19.77 -3.05
C SER A 701 7.82 -19.33 -4.51
N ASN A 702 8.64 -19.94 -5.37
CA ASN A 702 8.54 -19.87 -6.84
C ASN A 702 8.53 -18.44 -7.41
N PHE A 703 9.22 -17.48 -6.77
CA PHE A 703 9.30 -16.09 -7.25
C PHE A 703 10.43 -15.93 -8.27
N THR A 704 10.16 -15.24 -9.37
CA THR A 704 11.19 -14.90 -10.36
C THR A 704 11.38 -13.38 -10.41
N ALA A 705 12.60 -12.88 -10.27
CA ALA A 705 12.87 -11.46 -10.47
C ALA A 705 14.14 -11.22 -11.27
N TYR A 706 13.99 -10.55 -12.42
CA TYR A 706 15.08 -10.31 -13.35
C TYR A 706 15.13 -8.84 -13.79
N LYS A 707 16.28 -8.34 -14.27
CA LYS A 707 16.39 -6.99 -14.87
C LYS A 707 15.87 -5.83 -13.99
N ASN A 708 15.94 -5.92 -12.66
CA ASN A 708 15.60 -4.80 -11.77
C ASN A 708 16.85 -3.96 -11.47
N ARG A 709 16.72 -2.62 -11.44
CA ARG A 709 17.87 -1.70 -11.32
C ARG A 709 18.58 -1.73 -9.96
N ASN A 710 17.84 -2.12 -8.92
CA ASN A 710 18.27 -2.10 -7.54
C ASN A 710 18.27 -3.54 -6.98
N ASN A 711 17.26 -3.93 -6.19
CA ASN A 711 17.12 -5.29 -5.68
C ASN A 711 16.17 -6.13 -6.56
N GLY A 712 16.45 -7.42 -6.72
CA GLY A 712 15.43 -8.41 -7.05
C GLY A 712 14.47 -8.62 -5.87
N VAL A 713 15.03 -8.73 -4.66
CA VAL A 713 14.32 -8.82 -3.38
C VAL A 713 14.98 -7.95 -2.31
N TRP A 714 14.21 -7.05 -1.70
CA TRP A 714 14.48 -6.49 -0.37
C TRP A 714 13.38 -6.97 0.59
N ALA A 715 13.76 -7.52 1.75
CA ALA A 715 12.80 -8.02 2.74
C ALA A 715 13.24 -7.76 4.19
N ARG A 716 12.27 -7.72 5.11
CA ARG A 716 12.50 -7.43 6.53
C ARG A 716 11.59 -8.25 7.45
N GLY A 717 12.18 -8.88 8.47
CA GLY A 717 11.47 -9.44 9.62
C GLY A 717 11.71 -10.93 9.87
N GLY A 718 11.34 -11.38 11.07
CA GLY A 718 11.72 -12.68 11.60
C GLY A 718 10.99 -13.90 11.03
N SER A 719 11.71 -15.03 10.98
CA SER A 719 11.19 -16.37 10.62
C SER A 719 10.59 -16.50 9.21
N HIS A 720 11.25 -15.95 8.19
CA HIS A 720 10.82 -16.08 6.78
C HIS A 720 11.57 -17.21 6.06
N GLU A 721 10.87 -18.04 5.29
CA GLU A 721 11.43 -19.06 4.40
C GLU A 721 11.04 -18.74 2.95
N PHE A 722 12.05 -18.52 2.11
CA PHE A 722 11.90 -18.21 0.68
C PHE A 722 12.46 -19.39 -0.13
N SER A 723 11.67 -19.96 -1.04
CA SER A 723 11.98 -21.26 -1.69
C SER A 723 11.83 -21.24 -3.22
N ASN A 724 12.77 -21.86 -3.94
CA ASN A 724 12.80 -21.87 -5.42
C ASN A 724 12.69 -20.46 -6.04
N PHE A 725 13.42 -19.48 -5.49
CA PHE A 725 13.53 -18.14 -6.06
C PHE A 725 14.52 -18.14 -7.24
N ARG A 726 14.24 -17.34 -8.27
CA ARG A 726 15.04 -17.27 -9.52
C ARG A 726 15.38 -15.82 -9.84
N LEU A 727 16.63 -15.44 -9.61
CA LEU A 727 17.05 -14.04 -9.52
C LEU A 727 18.19 -13.73 -10.50
N ALA A 728 17.91 -12.99 -11.58
CA ALA A 728 18.84 -12.75 -12.69
C ALA A 728 19.11 -11.26 -12.95
N ASP A 729 20.33 -10.87 -13.36
CA ASP A 729 20.69 -9.52 -13.85
C ASP A 729 20.48 -8.32 -12.91
N ASN A 730 19.84 -8.48 -11.75
CA ASN A 730 19.61 -7.41 -10.78
C ASN A 730 20.95 -6.89 -10.23
N ALA A 731 21.06 -5.58 -9.91
CA ALA A 731 22.27 -5.06 -9.27
C ALA A 731 22.59 -5.75 -7.93
N ILE A 732 21.52 -6.04 -7.18
CA ILE A 732 21.51 -6.86 -5.98
C ILE A 732 20.42 -7.92 -6.19
N GLY A 733 20.74 -9.20 -6.06
CA GLY A 733 19.74 -10.27 -6.21
C GLY A 733 18.76 -10.31 -5.04
N TYR A 734 19.27 -10.41 -3.81
CA TYR A 734 18.49 -10.57 -2.58
C TYR A 734 19.19 -9.93 -1.38
N THR A 735 18.43 -9.17 -0.58
CA THR A 735 18.86 -8.62 0.73
C THR A 735 17.73 -8.83 1.75
N HIS A 736 18.05 -9.33 2.95
CA HIS A 736 17.06 -9.52 4.04
C HIS A 736 17.58 -9.00 5.38
N ALA A 737 16.71 -8.27 6.09
CA ALA A 737 16.96 -7.67 7.40
C ALA A 737 16.17 -8.36 8.53
N ASP A 738 16.68 -8.31 9.75
CA ASP A 738 16.26 -9.09 10.93
C ASP A 738 16.69 -10.58 10.85
N SER A 739 16.03 -11.48 11.59
CA SER A 739 16.65 -12.70 12.10
C SER A 739 15.81 -13.96 11.93
N GLY A 740 16.46 -15.01 11.45
CA GLY A 740 15.85 -16.31 11.21
C GLY A 740 15.28 -16.47 9.80
N SER A 741 15.84 -15.74 8.81
CA SER A 741 15.53 -16.01 7.41
C SER A 741 16.21 -17.29 6.92
N LEU A 742 15.58 -17.95 5.94
CA LEU A 742 16.15 -19.06 5.18
C LEU A 742 15.81 -18.88 3.70
N LEU A 743 16.83 -18.78 2.86
CA LEU A 743 16.72 -18.92 1.41
C LEU A 743 17.09 -20.35 1.00
N LEU A 744 16.18 -21.02 0.29
CA LEU A 744 16.19 -22.47 0.05
C LEU A 744 16.00 -22.80 -1.43
N ASP A 745 16.70 -23.82 -1.94
CA ASP A 745 16.47 -24.44 -3.27
C ASP A 745 16.46 -23.43 -4.43
N SER A 746 17.24 -22.35 -4.33
CA SER A 746 17.12 -21.13 -5.17
C SER A 746 18.28 -20.94 -6.14
N LEU A 747 18.07 -20.09 -7.15
CA LEU A 747 19.00 -19.82 -8.25
C LEU A 747 19.26 -18.32 -8.41
N PHE A 748 20.54 -17.95 -8.52
CA PHE A 748 20.99 -16.62 -8.90
C PHE A 748 21.79 -16.68 -10.20
N VAL A 749 21.59 -15.71 -11.09
CA VAL A 749 22.32 -15.55 -12.35
C VAL A 749 22.88 -14.12 -12.42
N GLY A 750 24.20 -13.97 -12.32
CA GLY A 750 24.86 -12.67 -12.32
C GLY A 750 24.68 -11.93 -13.65
N GLU A 751 24.88 -12.64 -14.76
CA GLU A 751 24.54 -12.18 -16.12
C GLU A 751 23.87 -13.31 -16.91
N SER A 752 22.67 -13.07 -17.45
CA SER A 752 21.96 -14.02 -18.33
C SER A 752 22.25 -13.73 -19.81
N ASP A 753 21.71 -14.57 -20.72
CA ASP A 753 21.87 -14.36 -22.16
C ASP A 753 21.04 -13.17 -22.69
N ASN A 754 20.18 -12.58 -21.86
CA ASN A 754 19.41 -11.38 -22.16
C ASN A 754 20.30 -10.13 -22.12
N VAL A 755 20.89 -9.77 -23.25
CA VAL A 755 21.75 -8.57 -23.36
C VAL A 755 21.00 -7.23 -23.25
N GLY A 756 19.66 -7.23 -23.29
CA GLY A 756 18.87 -6.00 -23.25
C GLY A 756 19.01 -5.11 -24.49
N ASN A 757 18.69 -3.83 -24.32
CA ASN A 757 18.77 -2.76 -25.34
C ASN A 757 19.82 -1.70 -24.94
N PRO A 758 21.14 -2.01 -25.05
CA PRO A 758 22.22 -1.16 -24.54
C PRO A 758 22.24 0.22 -25.23
N ASN A 759 21.98 1.29 -24.47
CA ASN A 759 21.78 2.64 -25.01
C ASN A 759 22.90 3.63 -24.66
N SER A 760 23.54 3.48 -23.51
CA SER A 760 24.59 4.39 -23.04
C SER A 760 25.98 4.02 -23.58
N SER A 761 26.90 4.97 -23.54
CA SER A 761 28.32 4.73 -23.90
C SER A 761 29.00 3.67 -23.01
N ALA A 762 28.48 3.38 -21.81
CA ALA A 762 28.98 2.30 -20.98
C ALA A 762 28.52 0.94 -21.52
N GLU A 763 27.21 0.80 -21.73
CA GLU A 763 26.55 -0.44 -22.16
C GLU A 763 26.95 -0.82 -23.59
N MET A 764 27.04 0.15 -24.51
CA MET A 764 27.53 -0.10 -25.87
C MET A 764 29.00 -0.55 -25.92
N ASN A 765 29.83 -0.11 -24.96
CA ASN A 765 31.21 -0.59 -24.84
C ASN A 765 31.30 -1.97 -24.18
N TYR A 766 30.32 -2.35 -23.36
CA TYR A 766 30.27 -3.65 -22.69
C TYR A 766 29.57 -4.74 -23.54
N GLY A 767 28.62 -4.35 -24.38
CA GLY A 767 27.82 -5.23 -25.24
C GLY A 767 26.46 -5.64 -24.65
N ARG A 768 26.09 -5.16 -23.46
CA ARG A 768 24.78 -5.37 -22.82
C ARG A 768 24.39 -4.21 -21.91
N SER A 769 23.09 -4.06 -21.65
CA SER A 769 22.54 -3.08 -20.71
C SER A 769 23.01 -3.33 -19.27
N LEU A 770 22.94 -2.29 -18.42
CA LEU A 770 23.45 -2.33 -17.05
C LEU A 770 22.40 -1.84 -16.04
N PRO A 771 22.25 -2.49 -14.86
CA PRO A 771 21.30 -2.03 -13.85
C PRO A 771 21.74 -0.71 -13.17
N ARG A 772 23.05 -0.47 -13.14
CA ARG A 772 23.78 0.57 -12.42
C ARG A 772 25.00 1.03 -13.23
N GLU A 773 25.81 1.91 -12.66
CA GLU A 773 27.06 2.41 -13.23
C GLU A 773 28.01 1.28 -13.63
N ALA A 774 28.84 1.52 -14.65
CA ALA A 774 29.72 0.51 -15.26
C ALA A 774 30.76 -0.14 -14.33
N ASP A 775 30.99 0.43 -13.15
CA ASP A 775 31.87 -0.13 -12.12
C ASP A 775 31.13 -0.60 -10.85
N TYR A 776 29.81 -0.37 -10.74
CA TYR A 776 29.01 -0.78 -9.60
C TYR A 776 29.01 -2.31 -9.47
N PRO A 777 29.46 -2.88 -8.33
CA PRO A 777 29.63 -4.32 -8.22
C PRO A 777 28.28 -5.04 -8.17
N VAL A 778 28.01 -5.95 -9.12
CA VAL A 778 26.80 -6.79 -9.11
C VAL A 778 26.94 -7.92 -8.10
N ARG A 779 25.92 -8.11 -7.26
CA ARG A 779 25.99 -8.97 -6.06
C ARG A 779 24.76 -9.89 -5.99
N GLY A 780 24.98 -11.19 -5.83
CA GLY A 780 23.88 -12.18 -5.82
C GLY A 780 23.06 -12.09 -4.53
N PHE A 781 23.59 -12.67 -3.45
CA PHE A 781 23.01 -12.55 -2.11
C PHE A 781 23.81 -11.54 -1.28
N GLU A 782 23.11 -10.61 -0.61
CA GLU A 782 23.67 -9.76 0.44
C GLU A 782 23.19 -10.22 1.82
N PHE A 783 24.14 -10.60 2.65
CA PHE A 783 23.90 -10.63 4.09
C PHE A 783 23.76 -9.19 4.61
N TYR A 784 22.80 -8.96 5.50
CA TYR A 784 22.63 -7.70 6.20
C TYR A 784 22.61 -7.95 7.72
N ASP A 785 21.75 -7.27 8.48
CA ASP A 785 21.77 -7.34 9.93
C ASP A 785 21.29 -8.71 10.48
N LEU A 786 21.70 -8.98 11.73
CA LEU A 786 21.41 -10.21 12.46
C LEU A 786 21.74 -11.51 11.68
N THR A 787 20.80 -12.45 11.53
CA THR A 787 21.10 -13.86 11.16
C THR A 787 20.20 -14.39 10.05
N ASN A 788 20.84 -14.62 8.90
CA ASN A 788 20.27 -15.15 7.67
C ASN A 788 20.92 -16.49 7.32
N ARG A 789 20.24 -17.33 6.52
CA ARG A 789 20.78 -18.62 6.04
C ARG A 789 20.50 -18.88 4.57
N LEU A 790 21.46 -19.51 3.89
CA LEU A 790 21.29 -20.06 2.53
C LEU A 790 21.49 -21.57 2.57
N ARG A 791 20.63 -22.33 1.89
CA ARG A 791 20.83 -23.78 1.71
C ARG A 791 20.40 -24.23 0.32
N ASN A 792 21.22 -25.07 -0.32
CA ASN A 792 20.94 -25.60 -1.67
C ASN A 792 20.70 -24.48 -2.70
N VAL A 793 21.60 -23.49 -2.73
CA VAL A 793 21.52 -22.33 -3.62
C VAL A 793 22.60 -22.41 -4.70
N THR A 794 22.19 -22.20 -5.95
CA THR A 794 23.09 -22.18 -7.13
C THR A 794 23.35 -20.75 -7.58
N PHE A 795 24.60 -20.40 -7.86
CA PHE A 795 25.02 -19.12 -8.41
C PHE A 795 25.70 -19.31 -9.76
N ARG A 796 25.19 -18.64 -10.80
CA ARG A 796 25.68 -18.68 -12.18
C ARG A 796 26.25 -17.34 -12.64
N ASN A 797 27.27 -17.33 -13.48
CA ASN A 797 27.75 -16.15 -14.23
C ASN A 797 28.09 -14.89 -13.39
N PHE A 798 28.53 -15.03 -12.14
CA PHE A 798 29.13 -13.93 -11.38
C PHE A 798 30.61 -13.78 -11.73
N THR A 799 30.90 -13.28 -12.93
CA THR A 799 32.27 -13.05 -13.42
C THR A 799 32.70 -11.59 -13.31
N ASP A 800 33.96 -11.35 -12.95
CA ASP A 800 34.58 -10.02 -13.06
C ASP A 800 34.83 -9.66 -14.53
N ASN A 801 34.68 -8.38 -14.89
CA ASN A 801 34.96 -7.87 -16.24
C ASN A 801 36.00 -6.73 -16.20
N SER A 802 36.18 -6.00 -17.31
CA SER A 802 37.19 -4.94 -17.43
C SER A 802 36.88 -3.64 -16.66
N THR A 803 35.65 -3.44 -16.17
CA THR A 803 35.22 -2.24 -15.43
C THR A 803 34.64 -2.54 -14.05
N ARG A 804 34.11 -3.75 -13.84
CA ARG A 804 33.32 -4.16 -12.66
C ARG A 804 33.81 -5.49 -12.10
N ASN A 805 33.99 -5.54 -10.79
CA ASN A 805 34.06 -6.79 -10.03
C ASN A 805 32.66 -7.21 -9.57
N THR A 806 32.36 -8.50 -9.56
CA THR A 806 31.08 -9.06 -9.10
C THR A 806 31.29 -9.98 -7.89
N GLY A 807 30.22 -10.51 -7.30
CA GLY A 807 30.31 -11.60 -6.32
C GLY A 807 28.97 -12.31 -6.12
N ALA A 808 29.00 -13.64 -6.06
CA ALA A 808 27.80 -14.42 -5.75
C ALA A 808 27.26 -14.10 -4.34
N ILE A 809 28.15 -13.95 -3.35
CA ILE A 809 27.80 -13.55 -1.97
C ILE A 809 28.60 -12.32 -1.53
N SER A 810 27.92 -11.38 -0.87
CA SER A 810 28.47 -10.16 -0.26
C SER A 810 27.75 -9.82 1.06
N TYR A 811 28.12 -8.68 1.66
CA TYR A 811 27.30 -7.93 2.60
C TYR A 811 26.74 -6.66 1.96
N LEU A 812 25.63 -6.14 2.51
CA LEU A 812 25.13 -4.79 2.21
C LEU A 812 26.22 -3.74 2.47
N LEU A 813 26.60 -3.00 1.43
CA LEU A 813 27.57 -1.91 1.51
C LEU A 813 27.05 -0.80 2.44
N TYR A 814 27.96 -0.14 3.17
CA TYR A 814 27.62 0.92 4.14
C TYR A 814 26.70 0.48 5.30
N SER A 815 26.51 -0.83 5.53
CA SER A 815 25.68 -1.32 6.63
C SER A 815 26.06 -0.70 7.98
N ASP A 816 25.09 0.03 8.55
CA ASP A 816 25.17 0.65 9.87
C ASP A 816 25.15 -0.36 11.02
N PHE A 817 24.60 -1.54 10.76
CA PHE A 817 24.13 -2.45 11.78
C PHE A 817 25.12 -3.60 12.07
N PRO A 818 25.23 -4.05 13.33
CA PRO A 818 26.07 -5.18 13.70
C PRO A 818 25.67 -6.50 13.00
N ILE A 819 26.58 -7.02 12.17
CA ILE A 819 26.52 -8.36 11.60
C ILE A 819 26.62 -9.43 12.70
N SER A 820 25.90 -10.55 12.59
CA SER A 820 26.07 -11.72 13.48
C SER A 820 27.09 -12.71 12.93
N THR A 821 27.85 -13.36 13.81
CA THR A 821 28.69 -14.51 13.45
C THR A 821 27.90 -15.81 13.21
N ALA A 822 26.57 -15.80 13.36
CA ALA A 822 25.69 -16.95 13.15
C ALA A 822 24.93 -16.91 11.80
N ASN A 823 25.37 -16.05 10.87
CA ASN A 823 25.06 -16.17 9.45
C ASN A 823 25.75 -17.43 8.89
N SER A 824 25.06 -18.24 8.07
CA SER A 824 25.61 -19.53 7.61
C SER A 824 25.13 -19.93 6.21
N VAL A 825 25.99 -20.68 5.49
CA VAL A 825 25.68 -21.29 4.20
C VAL A 825 25.92 -22.80 4.20
N GLU A 826 25.13 -23.54 3.43
CA GLU A 826 25.21 -25.00 3.29
C GLU A 826 24.84 -25.44 1.86
N ASN A 827 25.57 -26.40 1.29
CA ASN A 827 25.29 -27.02 -0.01
C ASN A 827 25.14 -26.00 -1.15
N LEU A 828 26.11 -25.09 -1.29
CA LEU A 828 26.14 -24.11 -2.38
C LEU A 828 26.77 -24.68 -3.66
N THR A 829 26.31 -24.21 -4.82
CA THR A 829 26.87 -24.54 -6.14
C THR A 829 27.26 -23.27 -6.89
N PHE A 830 28.44 -23.25 -7.50
CA PHE A 830 28.98 -22.11 -8.25
C PHE A 830 29.37 -22.53 -9.67
N GLU A 831 28.63 -22.04 -10.67
CA GLU A 831 28.88 -22.30 -12.09
C GLU A 831 29.34 -21.01 -12.77
N ASN A 832 30.60 -20.92 -13.21
CA ASN A 832 31.15 -19.67 -13.78
C ASN A 832 30.92 -18.44 -12.86
N ALA A 833 31.01 -18.64 -11.54
CA ALA A 833 30.68 -17.62 -10.54
C ALA A 833 31.81 -17.49 -9.51
N LYS A 834 32.22 -16.25 -9.21
CA LYS A 834 33.14 -15.94 -8.12
C LYS A 834 32.37 -16.01 -6.79
N PRO A 835 32.67 -16.98 -5.89
CA PRO A 835 31.77 -17.30 -4.77
C PRO A 835 31.51 -16.15 -3.81
N VAL A 836 32.52 -15.32 -3.56
CA VAL A 836 32.46 -14.22 -2.60
C VAL A 836 33.14 -13.01 -3.21
N TYR A 837 32.58 -11.82 -2.95
CA TYR A 837 33.32 -10.57 -3.08
C TYR A 837 32.86 -9.58 -2.03
N PHE A 838 33.83 -8.97 -1.34
CA PHE A 838 33.59 -7.83 -0.46
C PHE A 838 34.20 -6.57 -1.09
N PRO A 839 33.43 -5.80 -1.89
CA PRO A 839 33.90 -4.54 -2.49
C PRO A 839 34.62 -3.59 -1.52
N GLU A 840 35.65 -2.91 -1.99
CA GLU A 840 36.13 -1.72 -1.29
C GLU A 840 35.07 -0.62 -1.39
N MET A 841 34.60 -0.11 -0.24
CA MET A 841 33.59 0.93 -0.18
C MET A 841 34.09 2.23 -0.84
N ARG A 842 33.26 2.83 -1.69
CA ARG A 842 33.53 4.04 -2.47
C ARG A 842 32.31 4.95 -2.44
N ASP A 843 32.48 6.20 -2.01
CA ASP A 843 31.39 7.17 -1.82
C ASP A 843 30.44 7.31 -3.04
N ALA A 844 30.95 7.11 -4.26
CA ALA A 844 30.16 7.11 -5.50
C ALA A 844 29.08 6.02 -5.61
N TRP A 845 29.14 4.97 -4.79
CA TRP A 845 28.12 3.91 -4.72
C TRP A 845 27.24 3.99 -3.45
N ALA A 846 27.44 5.02 -2.61
CA ALA A 846 26.70 5.19 -1.38
C ALA A 846 25.46 6.07 -1.61
N PHE A 847 24.28 5.59 -1.19
CA PHE A 847 23.10 6.46 -1.03
C PHE A 847 23.31 7.44 0.14
N GLU A 848 23.84 6.92 1.25
CA GLU A 848 24.42 7.70 2.35
C GLU A 848 25.69 6.99 2.83
N ASN A 849 26.79 7.73 3.07
CA ASN A 849 27.96 7.19 3.77
C ASN A 849 27.96 7.66 5.24
N SER A 850 27.29 6.87 6.06
CA SER A 850 27.17 6.99 7.52
C SER A 850 28.47 6.79 8.31
N GLY A 851 29.53 6.32 7.64
CA GLY A 851 30.85 6.03 8.21
C GLY A 851 30.92 4.81 9.14
N LYS A 852 29.88 3.97 9.19
CA LYS A 852 29.75 2.84 10.13
C LYS A 852 30.60 1.61 9.75
N ASP A 853 30.41 0.55 10.54
CA ASP A 853 31.36 -0.55 10.69
C ASP A 853 30.74 -1.94 10.50
N GLY A 854 29.42 -2.07 10.28
CA GLY A 854 28.77 -3.37 10.10
C GLY A 854 29.44 -4.17 8.99
N TYR A 855 29.59 -3.54 7.82
CA TYR A 855 30.34 -4.08 6.69
C TYR A 855 31.80 -4.48 7.02
N ARG A 856 32.48 -3.77 7.92
CA ARG A 856 33.88 -4.08 8.33
C ARG A 856 33.98 -5.36 9.16
N GLY A 857 32.87 -5.83 9.71
CA GLY A 857 32.75 -7.07 10.49
C GLY A 857 32.26 -8.28 9.68
N ALA A 858 32.03 -8.15 8.36
CA ALA A 858 31.48 -9.16 7.47
C ALA A 858 32.04 -10.58 7.71
N ILE A 859 31.16 -11.52 8.06
CA ILE A 859 31.48 -12.89 8.47
C ILE A 859 30.28 -13.85 8.35
N PHE A 860 30.47 -15.01 7.74
CA PHE A 860 29.51 -16.12 7.80
C PHE A 860 30.21 -17.49 7.83
N GLU A 861 29.51 -18.51 8.31
CA GLU A 861 29.99 -19.91 8.40
C GLU A 861 29.73 -20.67 7.09
N ASP A 862 30.77 -21.31 6.53
CA ASP A 862 30.70 -22.30 5.46
C ASP A 862 30.58 -23.69 6.11
N VAL A 863 29.34 -24.13 6.32
CA VAL A 863 29.01 -25.27 7.20
C VAL A 863 29.57 -26.58 6.64
N ASP A 864 29.42 -26.80 5.34
CA ASP A 864 29.81 -28.02 4.63
C ASP A 864 31.09 -27.87 3.79
N GLY A 865 31.66 -26.67 3.69
CA GLY A 865 32.86 -26.39 2.91
C GLY A 865 32.58 -26.12 1.42
N SER A 866 31.33 -25.79 1.06
CA SER A 866 30.89 -25.60 -0.32
C SER A 866 31.46 -24.34 -1.00
N ILE A 867 32.05 -23.39 -0.25
CA ILE A 867 32.83 -22.27 -0.81
C ILE A 867 34.33 -22.56 -0.76
N GLY A 868 34.84 -22.97 0.40
CA GLY A 868 36.28 -22.98 0.68
C GLY A 868 36.96 -24.35 0.68
N GLY A 869 36.21 -25.44 0.54
CA GLY A 869 36.71 -26.81 0.73
C GLY A 869 37.06 -27.14 2.19
N MET A 870 36.58 -26.35 3.15
CA MET A 870 36.88 -26.48 4.58
C MET A 870 35.57 -26.40 5.39
N PRO A 871 34.94 -27.55 5.73
CA PRO A 871 33.69 -27.57 6.50
C PRO A 871 33.87 -26.95 7.90
N GLY A 872 32.90 -26.16 8.34
CA GLY A 872 32.94 -25.44 9.62
C GLY A 872 34.01 -24.34 9.67
N ALA A 873 34.35 -23.76 8.52
CA ALA A 873 35.24 -22.60 8.43
C ALA A 873 34.42 -21.32 8.24
N TYR A 874 34.97 -20.18 8.66
CA TYR A 874 34.34 -18.87 8.46
C TYR A 874 34.89 -18.19 7.22
N VAL A 875 34.01 -17.69 6.35
CA VAL A 875 34.36 -16.68 5.35
C VAL A 875 34.34 -15.32 6.05
N VAL A 876 35.47 -14.61 6.00
CA VAL A 876 35.63 -13.28 6.65
C VAL A 876 36.18 -12.25 5.67
N ILE A 877 35.83 -10.99 5.87
CA ILE A 877 36.49 -9.88 5.16
C ILE A 877 37.97 -9.77 5.52
N ASN A 878 38.82 -9.50 4.52
CA ASN A 878 40.27 -9.55 4.62
C ASN A 878 40.87 -8.37 5.43
N ASN A 879 40.75 -8.42 6.75
CA ASN A 879 41.29 -7.42 7.67
C ASN A 879 42.23 -8.03 8.75
N PRO A 880 43.05 -7.22 9.45
CA PRO A 880 44.07 -7.72 10.40
C PRO A 880 43.55 -8.37 11.68
N ILE A 881 42.28 -8.14 12.05
CA ILE A 881 41.66 -8.66 13.29
C ILE A 881 40.87 -9.97 13.06
N LEU A 882 40.42 -10.23 11.83
CA LEU A 882 39.68 -11.44 11.46
C LEU A 882 40.56 -12.53 10.83
N THR A 883 41.48 -12.16 9.94
CA THR A 883 42.34 -13.12 9.22
C THR A 883 43.52 -13.60 10.07
N ASP A 884 44.08 -14.78 9.77
CA ASP A 884 45.33 -15.27 10.35
C ASP A 884 46.15 -16.05 9.30
N GLN A 885 47.44 -15.77 9.19
CA GLN A 885 48.31 -16.34 8.15
C GLN A 885 48.51 -17.87 8.26
N ASN A 886 48.20 -18.47 9.40
CA ASN A 886 48.37 -19.92 9.64
C ASN A 886 47.04 -20.68 9.66
N ALA A 887 45.92 -19.97 9.85
CA ALA A 887 44.59 -20.57 9.97
C ALA A 887 43.62 -20.18 8.84
N CYS A 888 44.02 -19.31 7.92
CA CYS A 888 43.19 -18.84 6.82
C CYS A 888 43.82 -19.03 5.44
N ASN A 889 43.01 -19.46 4.48
CA ASN A 889 43.27 -19.34 3.06
C ASN A 889 42.82 -17.93 2.60
N ILE A 890 43.77 -17.01 2.39
CA ILE A 890 43.48 -15.64 1.95
C ILE A 890 43.13 -15.64 0.46
N GLN A 891 42.05 -14.97 0.07
CA GLN A 891 41.55 -14.88 -1.31
C GLN A 891 41.51 -13.39 -1.75
N PRO A 892 42.62 -12.83 -2.28
CA PRO A 892 42.72 -11.40 -2.57
C PRO A 892 41.67 -10.88 -3.58
N SER A 893 41.31 -11.66 -4.59
CA SER A 893 40.28 -11.30 -5.59
C SER A 893 38.85 -11.30 -5.03
N TRP A 894 38.65 -11.89 -3.84
CA TRP A 894 37.38 -11.85 -3.11
C TRP A 894 37.37 -10.73 -2.05
N ASN A 895 38.53 -10.10 -1.77
CA ASN A 895 38.78 -9.30 -0.58
C ASN A 895 38.38 -10.02 0.73
N ALA A 896 38.54 -11.35 0.73
CA ALA A 896 38.07 -12.24 1.78
C ALA A 896 39.13 -13.27 2.16
N ALA A 897 38.85 -14.06 3.18
CA ALA A 897 39.59 -15.25 3.53
C ALA A 897 38.65 -16.34 4.05
N VAL A 898 38.99 -17.61 3.81
CA VAL A 898 38.31 -18.75 4.44
C VAL A 898 39.17 -19.24 5.59
N CYS A 899 38.63 -19.20 6.82
CA CYS A 899 39.39 -19.29 8.06
C CYS A 899 38.87 -20.38 8.99
N GLN A 900 39.76 -21.29 9.41
CA GLN A 900 39.49 -22.16 10.56
C GLN A 900 39.68 -21.42 11.88
N GLY A 901 38.81 -21.72 12.85
CA GLY A 901 38.81 -21.12 14.18
C GLY A 901 37.41 -20.81 14.64
N ASP A 902 37.31 -20.10 15.77
CA ASP A 902 36.07 -19.62 16.33
C ASP A 902 36.07 -18.08 16.34
N TYR A 903 34.90 -17.49 16.14
CA TYR A 903 34.70 -16.06 15.97
C TYR A 903 33.55 -15.59 16.86
N GLY A 904 33.57 -14.33 17.27
CA GLY A 904 32.54 -13.77 18.14
C GLY A 904 32.41 -12.27 17.98
N ARG A 905 31.34 -11.72 18.55
CA ARG A 905 30.98 -10.30 18.43
C ARG A 905 31.23 -9.55 19.75
N LEU A 906 32.07 -8.52 19.72
CA LEU A 906 32.25 -7.58 20.84
C LEU A 906 31.30 -6.40 20.71
N GLY A 907 30.67 -5.99 21.81
CA GLY A 907 29.86 -4.77 21.93
C GLY A 907 30.36 -3.84 23.05
N PHE A 908 30.38 -2.53 22.79
CA PHE A 908 31.10 -1.53 23.60
C PHE A 908 30.17 -0.51 24.27
N ASN A 909 29.55 -0.93 25.37
CA ASN A 909 28.52 -0.21 26.11
C ASN A 909 29.09 0.82 27.10
N PHE A 910 28.57 2.04 27.07
CA PHE A 910 28.95 3.15 27.97
C PHE A 910 27.67 3.77 28.56
N PHE A 911 27.59 3.86 29.89
CA PHE A 911 26.32 4.19 30.57
C PHE A 911 26.38 5.53 31.31
N GLY A 912 25.48 6.43 30.92
CA GLY A 912 25.10 7.61 31.70
C GLY A 912 25.87 8.90 31.39
N SER A 913 25.25 10.04 31.75
CA SER A 913 25.73 11.41 31.50
C SER A 913 27.09 11.78 32.08
N ASN A 914 27.69 10.89 32.87
CA ASN A 914 28.93 11.12 33.60
C ASN A 914 30.06 10.15 33.13
N GLY A 915 29.76 9.25 32.19
CA GLY A 915 30.72 8.30 31.62
C GLY A 915 31.65 8.91 30.57
N GLY A 916 31.06 9.71 29.68
CA GLY A 916 31.67 10.15 28.43
C GLY A 916 31.36 9.21 27.25
N GLU A 917 31.26 9.77 26.06
CA GLU A 917 31.21 9.03 24.80
C GLU A 917 32.64 8.62 24.41
N PRO A 918 32.98 7.33 24.21
CA PRO A 918 34.34 6.89 23.90
C PRO A 918 34.84 7.39 22.53
N GLY A 919 33.93 7.87 21.67
CA GLY A 919 34.22 8.26 20.31
C GLY A 919 34.47 7.02 19.46
N ARG A 920 35.40 7.13 18.52
CA ARG A 920 35.89 5.99 17.76
C ARG A 920 36.68 5.04 18.65
N ILE A 921 36.46 3.73 18.50
CA ILE A 921 37.22 2.68 19.17
C ILE A 921 38.13 2.03 18.12
N THR A 922 39.42 1.91 18.44
CA THR A 922 40.41 1.28 17.56
C THR A 922 40.85 -0.04 18.16
N ILE A 923 40.75 -1.11 17.38
CA ILE A 923 41.05 -2.49 17.80
C ILE A 923 42.16 -3.03 16.90
N SER A 924 43.22 -3.56 17.50
CA SER A 924 44.32 -4.24 16.81
C SER A 924 44.62 -5.59 17.44
N ARG A 925 45.24 -6.50 16.68
CA ARG A 925 45.62 -7.83 17.18
C ARG A 925 47.10 -7.86 17.58
N THR A 926 47.39 -8.33 18.79
CA THR A 926 48.71 -8.18 19.41
C THR A 926 49.80 -8.82 18.56
N GLY A 927 50.77 -8.01 18.12
CA GLY A 927 51.93 -8.46 17.33
C GLY A 927 51.71 -8.64 15.82
N VAL A 928 50.51 -8.36 15.30
CA VAL A 928 50.16 -8.59 13.88
C VAL A 928 50.35 -7.33 13.01
N GLY A 929 50.10 -6.15 13.59
CA GLY A 929 50.11 -4.88 12.86
C GLY A 929 48.77 -4.58 12.18
N GLY A 930 48.51 -3.28 11.95
CA GLY A 930 47.20 -2.80 11.49
C GLY A 930 46.12 -2.82 12.58
N SER A 931 44.97 -2.24 12.25
CA SER A 931 43.82 -2.08 13.16
C SER A 931 42.53 -1.87 12.38
N VAL A 932 41.39 -2.15 13.01
CA VAL A 932 40.06 -1.76 12.53
C VAL A 932 39.49 -0.68 13.45
N GLU A 933 38.73 0.24 12.86
CA GLU A 933 38.01 1.30 13.57
C GLU A 933 36.53 0.96 13.70
N VAL A 934 35.95 1.23 14.88
CA VAL A 934 34.54 1.06 15.23
C VAL A 934 33.97 2.42 15.66
N ASN A 935 33.09 2.98 14.85
CA ASN A 935 32.44 4.28 15.01
C ASN A 935 31.04 4.13 15.65
N GLY A 936 30.22 3.24 15.09
CA GLY A 936 28.88 2.88 15.54
C GLY A 936 27.83 3.99 15.56
N PHE A 937 26.67 3.67 16.14
CA PHE A 937 25.65 4.65 16.49
C PHE A 937 25.98 5.35 17.83
N PRO A 938 25.82 6.68 17.92
CA PRO A 938 25.94 7.43 19.18
C PRO A 938 24.69 7.32 20.08
N PHE A 939 23.61 6.70 19.59
CA PHE A 939 22.36 6.49 20.32
C PHE A 939 22.11 4.99 20.54
N ALA A 940 21.47 4.67 21.66
CA ALA A 940 21.31 3.30 22.14
C ALA A 940 19.91 2.74 21.84
N PHE A 941 19.77 1.97 20.76
CA PHE A 941 18.58 1.13 20.56
C PHE A 941 18.48 0.09 21.69
N GLY A 942 17.28 -0.07 22.26
CA GLY A 942 17.02 -1.02 23.36
C GLY A 942 17.80 -0.78 24.66
N GLY A 943 18.56 0.32 24.79
CA GLY A 943 19.46 0.58 25.92
C GLY A 943 20.84 -0.08 25.82
N PHE A 944 21.22 -0.60 24.65
CA PHE A 944 22.59 -1.07 24.34
C PHE A 944 23.29 -0.10 23.38
N SER A 945 24.61 0.03 23.48
CA SER A 945 25.40 0.86 22.57
C SER A 945 25.48 0.27 21.16
N GLY A 946 25.25 1.07 20.12
CA GLY A 946 25.42 0.64 18.73
C GLY A 946 26.87 0.62 18.22
N LYS A 947 27.86 0.25 19.06
CA LYS A 947 29.28 0.07 18.67
C LYS A 947 29.67 -1.38 18.87
N GLU A 948 29.72 -2.15 17.78
CA GLU A 948 30.04 -3.59 17.82
C GLU A 948 30.98 -3.98 16.68
N THR A 949 31.71 -5.09 16.84
CA THR A 949 32.50 -5.67 15.75
C THR A 949 32.78 -7.16 15.96
N THR A 950 33.04 -7.86 14.86
CA THR A 950 33.52 -9.24 14.83
C THR A 950 34.99 -9.30 15.28
N VAL A 951 35.35 -10.33 16.04
CA VAL A 951 36.74 -10.65 16.41
C VAL A 951 37.00 -12.15 16.28
N ARG A 952 38.24 -12.53 15.96
CA ARG A 952 38.67 -13.93 16.03
C ARG A 952 38.97 -14.32 17.48
N LEU A 953 38.31 -15.37 17.98
CA LEU A 953 38.52 -15.90 19.33
C LEU A 953 39.80 -16.74 19.42
N GLY A 954 40.25 -16.96 20.66
CA GLY A 954 41.57 -17.53 20.97
C GLY A 954 42.74 -16.55 20.79
N THR A 955 42.47 -15.26 20.54
CA THR A 955 43.50 -14.23 20.29
C THR A 955 43.68 -13.25 21.44
N GLU A 956 44.76 -12.46 21.39
CA GLU A 956 44.92 -11.25 22.21
C GLU A 956 44.73 -10.00 21.34
N VAL A 957 43.91 -9.06 21.79
CA VAL A 957 43.63 -7.79 21.11
C VAL A 957 43.92 -6.59 22.01
N GLU A 958 44.30 -5.48 21.41
CA GLU A 958 44.53 -4.18 22.04
C GLU A 958 43.39 -3.22 21.66
N ILE A 959 42.80 -2.54 22.64
CA ILE A 959 41.58 -1.72 22.50
C ILE A 959 41.84 -0.31 23.04
N ASN A 960 41.73 0.67 22.15
CA ASN A 960 41.91 2.10 22.44
C ASN A 960 40.62 2.87 22.15
N THR A 961 40.28 3.85 23.00
CA THR A 961 39.19 4.81 22.75
C THR A 961 39.77 6.15 22.32
N GLN A 962 39.10 6.84 21.39
CA GLN A 962 39.48 8.19 20.94
C GLN A 962 39.37 9.21 22.08
N ASN A 963 38.32 9.10 22.89
CA ASN A 963 38.07 9.95 24.06
C ASN A 963 38.37 9.18 25.35
N SER A 964 38.85 9.87 26.37
CA SER A 964 38.92 9.31 27.73
C SER A 964 37.52 9.22 28.34
N VAL A 965 37.14 8.03 28.82
CA VAL A 965 35.87 7.78 29.51
C VAL A 965 36.12 7.20 30.89
N SER A 966 35.23 7.48 31.85
CA SER A 966 35.40 7.04 33.24
C SER A 966 35.01 5.58 33.49
N SER A 967 34.32 4.95 32.54
CA SER A 967 34.06 3.50 32.50
C SER A 967 33.73 3.05 31.08
N LEU A 968 34.05 1.80 30.75
CA LEU A 968 33.64 1.16 29.49
C LEU A 968 33.21 -0.28 29.75
N SER A 969 32.03 -0.68 29.27
CA SER A 969 31.49 -2.02 29.43
C SER A 969 31.61 -2.80 28.12
N ILE A 970 32.35 -3.90 28.13
CA ILE A 970 32.63 -4.73 26.95
C ILE A 970 31.92 -6.07 27.11
N SER A 971 31.09 -6.45 26.13
CA SER A 971 30.37 -7.72 26.10
C SER A 971 30.81 -8.57 24.91
N LEU A 972 31.08 -9.86 25.14
CA LEU A 972 31.24 -10.86 24.09
C LEU A 972 29.88 -11.54 23.89
N ARG A 973 29.15 -11.18 22.82
CA ARG A 973 27.76 -11.59 22.59
C ARG A 973 27.62 -12.95 21.93
N GLU A 974 28.61 -13.34 21.13
CA GLU A 974 28.57 -14.50 20.22
C GLU A 974 29.91 -15.25 20.22
N GLY A 975 29.91 -16.46 19.68
CA GLY A 975 31.04 -17.39 19.61
C GLY A 975 30.84 -18.68 20.42
N THR A 976 31.67 -19.69 20.15
CA THR A 976 31.49 -21.03 20.72
C THR A 976 31.65 -21.03 22.25
N PRO A 977 30.66 -21.54 23.03
CA PRO A 977 30.73 -21.52 24.49
C PRO A 977 32.00 -22.19 25.04
N GLY A 978 32.78 -21.46 25.84
CA GLY A 978 34.07 -21.90 26.38
C GLY A 978 35.30 -21.45 25.59
N SER A 979 35.15 -20.92 24.37
CA SER A 979 36.18 -20.09 23.74
C SER A 979 36.38 -18.79 24.51
N SER A 980 37.53 -18.13 24.32
CA SER A 980 37.84 -16.88 25.02
C SER A 980 38.66 -15.91 24.18
N ILE A 981 38.62 -14.63 24.56
CA ILE A 981 39.48 -13.56 24.05
C ILE A 981 40.16 -12.84 25.21
N ILE A 982 41.40 -12.40 24.99
CA ILE A 982 42.12 -11.53 25.92
C ILE A 982 42.17 -10.12 25.32
N MET A 983 41.69 -9.14 26.08
CA MET A 983 41.56 -7.75 25.65
C MET A 983 42.42 -6.87 26.56
N ARG A 984 43.41 -6.17 26.01
CA ARG A 984 44.12 -5.09 26.69
C ARG A 984 43.41 -3.78 26.40
N VAL A 985 42.72 -3.24 27.40
CA VAL A 985 42.03 -1.95 27.32
C VAL A 985 42.91 -0.86 27.95
N PHE A 986 43.25 0.17 27.19
CA PHE A 986 44.08 1.28 27.66
C PHE A 986 43.28 2.32 28.46
N GLY A 987 43.92 3.00 29.40
CA GLY A 987 43.33 4.13 30.16
C GLY A 987 42.64 3.76 31.47
N PHE A 988 42.29 2.48 31.67
CA PHE A 988 41.61 1.95 32.86
C PHE A 988 42.59 1.28 33.83
N ASN A 989 42.17 1.05 35.08
CA ASN A 989 43.02 0.47 36.13
C ASN A 989 42.41 -0.73 36.88
N SER A 990 41.11 -1.00 36.68
CA SER A 990 40.31 -2.01 37.38
C SER A 990 39.20 -2.59 36.49
N ALA A 991 38.61 -3.72 36.89
CA ALA A 991 37.38 -4.24 36.31
C ALA A 991 36.40 -4.70 37.40
N ASN A 992 35.09 -4.61 37.13
CA ASN A 992 34.03 -4.96 38.09
C ASN A 992 33.52 -6.42 37.99
N THR A 993 33.85 -7.16 36.93
CA THR A 993 33.54 -8.60 36.79
C THR A 993 34.81 -9.42 36.57
N GLY A 994 34.70 -10.72 36.86
CA GLY A 994 35.80 -11.66 36.77
C GLY A 994 36.76 -11.62 37.97
N SER A 995 37.58 -12.67 38.08
CA SER A 995 38.59 -12.80 39.14
C SER A 995 39.83 -11.95 38.85
N GLN A 996 40.27 -11.13 39.82
CA GLN A 996 41.54 -10.42 39.71
C GLN A 996 42.70 -11.43 39.83
N GLN A 997 43.65 -11.34 38.90
CA GLN A 997 44.80 -12.23 38.81
C GLN A 997 46.09 -11.51 39.22
N SER A 998 47.10 -12.28 39.66
CA SER A 998 48.38 -11.76 40.14
C SER A 998 49.37 -11.37 39.03
N SER A 999 49.14 -11.82 37.80
CA SER A 999 49.99 -11.57 36.63
C SER A 999 49.24 -11.81 35.32
N LEU A 1000 49.75 -11.27 34.22
CA LEU A 1000 49.25 -11.56 32.87
C LEU A 1000 49.32 -13.06 32.52
N GLN A 1001 50.30 -13.81 33.05
CA GLN A 1001 50.36 -15.26 32.83
C GLN A 1001 49.28 -16.01 33.63
N ALA A 1002 48.96 -15.57 34.85
CA ALA A 1002 47.82 -16.10 35.59
C ALA A 1002 46.48 -15.79 34.89
N LEU A 1003 46.36 -14.61 34.27
CA LEU A 1003 45.21 -14.27 33.42
C LEU A 1003 45.09 -15.18 32.20
N ARG A 1004 46.18 -15.37 31.44
CA ARG A 1004 46.22 -16.30 30.29
C ARG A 1004 45.80 -17.71 30.68
N ASN A 1005 46.32 -18.19 31.81
CA ASN A 1005 46.03 -19.52 32.36
C ASN A 1005 44.63 -19.64 33.01
N SER A 1006 43.87 -18.54 33.17
CA SER A 1006 42.53 -18.59 33.78
C SER A 1006 41.55 -19.40 32.93
N GLY A 1007 40.80 -20.30 33.58
CA GLY A 1007 39.68 -21.06 32.99
C GLY A 1007 38.31 -20.39 33.16
N SER A 1008 38.26 -19.15 33.63
CA SER A 1008 37.04 -18.35 33.79
C SER A 1008 37.30 -16.86 33.60
N ASN A 1009 36.22 -16.06 33.52
CA ASN A 1009 36.32 -14.60 33.37
C ASN A 1009 37.21 -14.00 34.46
N ALA A 1010 38.20 -13.21 34.03
CA ALA A 1010 39.30 -12.77 34.87
C ALA A 1010 39.92 -11.46 34.33
N TRP A 1011 40.66 -10.76 35.18
CA TRP A 1011 41.36 -9.54 34.80
C TRP A 1011 42.69 -9.34 35.54
N TYR A 1012 43.56 -8.52 34.97
CA TYR A 1012 44.84 -8.11 35.54
C TYR A 1012 45.16 -6.69 35.09
N SER A 1013 45.56 -5.79 36.00
CA SER A 1013 45.96 -4.43 35.64
C SER A 1013 47.47 -4.21 35.75
N ALA A 1014 48.03 -3.53 34.75
CA ALA A 1014 49.43 -3.15 34.69
C ALA A 1014 49.63 -1.95 33.76
N ASN A 1015 50.53 -1.03 34.12
CA ASN A 1015 51.01 0.07 33.27
C ASN A 1015 49.89 0.94 32.64
N GLY A 1016 48.83 1.26 33.40
CA GLY A 1016 47.70 2.07 32.90
C GLY A 1016 46.84 1.34 31.85
N SER A 1017 46.82 0.00 31.89
CA SER A 1017 45.95 -0.85 31.09
C SER A 1017 45.30 -1.92 31.98
N VAL A 1018 44.07 -2.31 31.63
CA VAL A 1018 43.43 -3.53 32.16
C VAL A 1018 43.44 -4.58 31.07
N TYR A 1019 44.02 -5.73 31.38
CA TYR A 1019 43.88 -6.95 30.59
C TYR A 1019 42.66 -7.71 31.14
N VAL A 1020 41.69 -8.02 30.30
CA VAL A 1020 40.52 -8.85 30.64
C VAL A 1020 40.54 -10.11 29.79
N LYS A 1021 40.27 -11.27 30.38
CA LYS A 1021 39.93 -12.50 29.66
C LYS A 1021 38.43 -12.73 29.80
N LEU A 1022 37.70 -12.70 28.69
CA LEU A 1022 36.28 -13.06 28.62
C LEU A 1022 36.13 -14.39 27.88
N PHE A 1023 35.23 -15.23 28.39
CA PHE A 1023 34.79 -16.46 27.75
C PHE A 1023 33.42 -16.25 27.10
N ALA A 1024 33.20 -16.83 25.92
CA ALA A 1024 31.90 -16.88 25.28
C ALA A 1024 30.94 -17.76 26.10
N THR A 1025 29.68 -17.35 26.19
CA THR A 1025 28.62 -18.01 26.96
C THR A 1025 27.36 -18.17 26.13
N SER A 1026 26.50 -19.13 26.47
CA SER A 1026 25.14 -19.20 25.94
C SER A 1026 24.33 -17.96 26.36
N GLY A 1027 24.12 -17.03 25.43
CA GLY A 1027 23.44 -15.75 25.66
C GLY A 1027 24.33 -14.65 26.26
N PHE A 1028 23.75 -13.47 26.46
CA PHE A 1028 24.41 -12.19 26.81
C PHE A 1028 25.13 -12.12 28.18
N GLY A 1029 25.50 -13.24 28.80
CA GLY A 1029 26.11 -13.29 30.13
C GLY A 1029 27.58 -12.86 30.21
N ALA A 1030 28.31 -12.87 29.10
CA ALA A 1030 29.75 -12.57 29.06
C ALA A 1030 30.04 -11.08 28.90
N PHE A 1031 30.09 -10.33 30.01
CA PHE A 1031 30.50 -8.92 30.00
C PHE A 1031 31.44 -8.53 31.15
N VAL A 1032 32.14 -7.41 30.94
CA VAL A 1032 32.98 -6.70 31.92
C VAL A 1032 32.70 -5.21 31.87
N THR A 1033 32.88 -4.47 32.97
CA THR A 1033 33.07 -3.02 32.94
C THR A 1033 34.44 -2.68 33.52
N VAL A 1034 35.27 -2.00 32.72
CA VAL A 1034 36.57 -1.47 33.15
C VAL A 1034 36.42 -0.03 33.65
N ASN A 1035 37.24 0.34 34.63
CA ASN A 1035 37.28 1.65 35.31
C ASN A 1035 38.73 1.98 35.69
#